data_AF-A0A4V2RF98-F1
#
_entry.id   AF-A0A4V2RF98-F1
#
_cell.length_a   1.000
_cell.length_b   1.000
_cell.length_c   1.000
_cell.angle_alpha   90.00
_cell.angle_beta   90.00
_cell.angle_gamma   90.00
#
_symmetry.space_group_name_H-M   'P 1'
#
loop_
_entity.id
_entity.type
_entity.pdbx_description
1 polymer ?
#
loop_
_entity_poly.entity_id
_entity_poly.type
_entity_poly.pdbx_seq_one_letter_code
_entity_poly.pdbx_strand_id
1 'polypeptide(L)'
;MIRAIHRWPGLLAALFLLVLSLSGAALSLFPAAERLSAPQAEAGLSVGTLAGRILAIHPQIEQIRRAPSGKITAYWFEDGAPQAAIIDPATGLGVASSDPNAVEQWLTGLHRSLFLGDGGRIAAAMGAAAMLVLAVSGTMLVARRAGGWRRWFAPIRGPLAGRLHVEIARVAVAGLVLSSATALWMTASIFDLLPDVAISPVAHIEASGRTGMAASHIDLLKRTPVTELRSLAFPDPADATDVFTLKTDRGTGYLDQGTGVLLAWSDLTRWQRLSETIYMLHTGHGAAALGLVLGMMALGVPAMAGTGLILWLAGRRGRPRIHGNVTAGRAETILLVGSESGSTWSFAATLHAALTKLGQAVHTAPMSSFDPERYRHARRIVILAATYGDGDAPASARGFLDRLQTLPVEPTIPIAVLGFGDRSFPAYCAFAQVVARAAEARGGSTLIPYETVDRQSPQDFARWGRSLGEAMGIGLELVHRPALPAASPLTLVSRREYGAEVQAPTVILQFALPKVPFWHRLAGRGFGRFSAGDLLGVLPEGSSVPRFYSLASGRRDGFIEIVVKKHPAGLCSGQLFNLEPGCAVRAFIRTNPGFHAGRSRIPLILIGAGTGIGPLAGFVRANARRRPIHLFFGMRHPASDFLYKDELTRWHREGRLHRLVGACSRGRMPRYVQHALLEEAAQIAAMIRGGARIMVCGGRDMAVGVSAALAEILAPVGLTPALLKAEGRYVEDVY
;
A
#
# COMPACT_ATOMS: atom_id res chain seq x y z
N MET A 1 5.02 14.02 -11.79
CA MET A 1 6.31 14.37 -11.16
C MET A 1 6.65 13.46 -9.97
N ILE A 2 5.79 13.43 -8.95
CA ILE A 2 5.99 12.72 -7.66
C ILE A 2 6.41 11.24 -7.79
N ARG A 3 5.82 10.44 -8.70
CA ARG A 3 6.20 9.01 -8.87
C ARG A 3 7.64 8.80 -9.33
N ALA A 4 8.17 9.70 -10.16
CA ALA A 4 9.56 9.60 -10.62
C ALA A 4 10.54 9.95 -9.49
N ILE A 5 10.18 10.98 -8.72
CA ILE A 5 10.88 11.42 -7.51
C ILE A 5 10.85 10.34 -6.42
N HIS A 6 9.81 9.50 -6.37
CA HIS A 6 9.78 8.36 -5.45
C HIS A 6 10.56 7.15 -5.98
N ARG A 7 10.37 6.79 -7.26
CA ARG A 7 10.92 5.56 -7.86
C ARG A 7 12.44 5.57 -7.94
N TRP A 8 13.05 6.63 -8.46
CA TRP A 8 14.48 6.62 -8.77
C TRP A 8 15.36 6.71 -7.52
N PRO A 9 15.14 7.66 -6.60
CA PRO A 9 15.83 7.65 -5.30
C PRO A 9 15.60 6.35 -4.54
N GLY A 10 14.38 5.79 -4.59
CA GLY A 10 14.06 4.55 -3.89
C GLY A 10 14.87 3.36 -4.39
N LEU A 11 15.14 3.26 -5.70
CA LEU A 11 15.93 2.19 -6.27
C LEU A 11 17.44 2.41 -6.11
N LEU A 12 17.90 3.65 -6.30
CA LEU A 12 19.31 4.00 -6.21
C LEU A 12 19.81 3.95 -4.76
N ALA A 13 18.99 4.38 -3.81
CA ALA A 13 19.34 4.42 -2.40
C ALA A 13 18.89 3.16 -1.62
N ALA A 14 18.19 2.20 -2.24
CA ALA A 14 17.61 1.05 -1.54
C ALA A 14 18.59 0.32 -0.61
N LEU A 15 19.73 -0.10 -1.15
CA LEU A 15 20.75 -0.84 -0.40
C LEU A 15 21.32 -0.01 0.75
N PHE A 16 21.51 1.28 0.49
CA PHE A 16 22.06 2.20 1.47
C PHE A 16 21.08 2.49 2.62
N LEU A 17 19.82 2.75 2.30
CA LEU A 17 18.75 2.95 3.27
C LEU A 17 18.45 1.68 4.07
N LEU A 18 18.68 0.49 3.51
CA LEU A 18 18.61 -0.77 4.26
C LEU A 18 19.63 -0.78 5.41
N VAL A 19 20.89 -0.43 5.14
CA VAL A 19 21.93 -0.38 6.17
C VAL A 19 21.59 0.64 7.25
N LEU A 20 21.19 1.86 6.86
CA LEU A 20 20.85 2.92 7.82
C LEU A 20 19.60 2.58 8.66
N SER A 21 18.57 2.01 8.05
CA SER A 21 17.33 1.65 8.76
C SER A 21 17.52 0.47 9.70
N LEU A 22 18.28 -0.55 9.31
CA LEU A 22 18.57 -1.71 10.17
C LEU A 22 19.48 -1.33 11.34
N SER A 23 20.52 -0.54 11.09
CA SER A 23 21.39 -0.03 12.16
C SER A 23 20.64 0.89 13.12
N GLY A 24 19.80 1.81 12.61
CA GLY A 24 18.97 2.69 13.44
C GLY A 24 17.92 1.91 14.25
N ALA A 25 17.29 0.89 13.67
CA ALA A 25 16.38 0.02 14.39
C ALA A 25 17.08 -0.77 15.52
N ALA A 26 18.30 -1.27 15.27
CA ALA A 26 19.10 -1.93 16.30
C ALA A 26 19.49 -0.95 17.41
N LEU A 27 19.94 0.26 17.05
CA LEU A 27 20.32 1.29 18.03
C LEU A 27 19.15 1.72 18.92
N SER A 28 17.92 1.66 18.43
CA SER A 28 16.74 2.03 19.21
C SER A 28 16.47 1.14 20.45
N LEU A 29 17.12 -0.03 20.53
CA LEU A 29 16.98 -0.97 21.64
C LEU A 29 17.81 -0.57 22.86
N PHE A 30 18.95 0.10 22.68
CA PHE A 30 19.89 0.39 23.78
C PHE A 30 19.31 1.32 24.85
N PRO A 31 18.64 2.45 24.51
CA PRO A 31 18.05 3.32 25.54
C PRO A 31 17.01 2.60 26.41
N ALA A 32 16.28 1.65 25.82
CA ALA A 32 15.31 0.84 26.56
C ALA A 32 16.00 -0.20 27.46
N ALA A 33 17.02 -0.88 26.94
CA ALA A 33 17.81 -1.83 27.72
C ALA A 33 18.51 -1.14 28.90
N GLU A 34 19.13 0.01 28.66
CA GLU A 34 19.82 0.80 29.68
C GLU A 34 18.88 1.26 30.79
N ARG A 35 17.67 1.72 30.44
CA ARG A 35 16.65 2.11 31.43
C ARG A 35 16.19 0.94 32.30
N LEU A 36 16.15 -0.28 31.74
CA LEU A 36 15.76 -1.47 32.48
C LEU A 36 16.87 -1.98 33.40
N SER A 37 18.14 -1.77 33.03
CA SER A 37 19.30 -2.24 33.80
C SER A 37 19.84 -1.24 34.81
N ALA A 38 19.62 0.07 34.60
CA ALA A 38 20.21 1.11 35.44
C ALA A 38 19.46 1.29 36.78
N PRO A 39 20.18 1.30 37.93
CA PRO A 39 19.61 1.69 39.22
C PRO A 39 18.95 3.07 39.14
N GLN A 40 17.75 3.19 39.74
CA GLN A 40 16.97 4.43 39.68
C GLN A 40 17.05 5.17 41.01
N ALA A 41 17.18 6.50 40.95
CA ALA A 41 17.17 7.33 42.14
C ALA A 41 15.81 7.34 42.83
N GLU A 42 15.82 7.32 44.15
CA GLU A 42 14.63 7.50 44.98
C GLU A 42 13.98 8.87 44.72
N ALA A 43 12.66 8.93 44.86
CA ALA A 43 11.91 10.17 44.66
C ALA A 43 12.36 11.25 45.66
N GLY A 44 12.73 12.44 45.15
CA GLY A 44 13.17 13.55 45.98
C GLY A 44 14.64 13.52 46.40
N LEU A 45 15.45 12.55 45.92
CA LEU A 45 16.89 12.56 46.14
C LEU A 45 17.51 13.85 45.57
N SER A 46 18.25 14.60 46.40
CA SER A 46 18.95 15.81 45.98
C SER A 46 20.37 15.53 45.50
N VAL A 47 20.90 16.41 44.67
CA VAL A 47 22.27 16.31 44.14
C VAL A 47 23.28 16.34 45.28
N GLY A 48 23.08 17.16 46.31
CA GLY A 48 23.95 17.24 47.48
C GLY A 48 24.01 15.93 48.27
N THR A 49 22.85 15.27 48.48
CA THR A 49 22.80 13.98 49.17
C THR A 49 23.47 12.87 48.34
N LEU A 50 23.21 12.84 47.02
CA LEU A 50 23.88 11.90 46.12
C LEU A 50 25.40 12.10 46.12
N ALA A 51 25.87 13.33 45.97
CA ALA A 51 27.29 13.68 46.00
C ALA A 51 27.95 13.25 47.32
N GLY A 52 27.28 13.50 48.46
CA GLY A 52 27.77 13.06 49.77
C GLY A 52 27.88 11.54 49.91
N ARG A 53 26.90 10.78 49.40
CA ARG A 53 26.94 9.30 49.41
C ARG A 53 28.12 8.77 48.60
N ILE A 54 28.38 9.34 47.42
CA ILE A 54 29.47 8.88 46.55
C ILE A 54 30.83 9.30 47.12
N LEU A 55 30.96 10.54 47.61
CA LEU A 55 32.20 11.03 48.25
C LEU A 55 32.63 10.20 49.46
N ALA A 56 31.68 9.65 50.21
CA ALA A 56 31.97 8.79 51.36
C ALA A 56 32.67 7.47 50.96
N ILE A 57 32.48 7.01 49.73
CA ILE A 57 33.06 5.78 49.19
C ILE A 57 34.27 6.10 48.28
N HIS A 58 34.16 7.16 47.49
CA HIS A 58 35.18 7.62 46.54
C HIS A 58 35.56 9.08 46.85
N PRO A 59 36.53 9.32 47.75
CA PRO A 59 36.93 10.67 48.17
C PRO A 59 37.54 11.53 47.06
N GLN A 60 38.12 10.89 46.02
CA GLN A 60 38.81 11.53 44.89
C GLN A 60 37.91 11.67 43.65
N ILE A 61 36.59 11.78 43.84
CA ILE A 61 35.65 11.96 42.73
C ILE A 61 35.86 13.31 42.04
N GLU A 62 35.93 13.28 40.71
CA GLU A 62 36.04 14.49 39.90
C GLU A 62 34.71 14.87 39.27
N GLN A 63 33.89 13.88 38.92
CA GLN A 63 32.66 14.15 38.23
C GLN A 63 31.57 13.11 38.48
N ILE A 64 30.34 13.59 38.68
CA ILE A 64 29.13 12.78 38.61
C ILE A 64 28.38 13.19 37.35
N ARG A 65 27.97 12.23 36.53
CA ARG A 65 27.10 12.45 35.37
C ARG A 65 25.83 11.63 35.50
N ARG A 66 24.72 12.20 35.01
CA ARG A 66 23.46 11.49 34.90
C ARG A 66 23.01 11.45 33.44
N ALA A 67 22.87 10.24 32.91
CA ALA A 67 22.34 10.02 31.58
C ALA A 67 20.82 10.24 31.54
N PRO A 68 20.22 10.54 30.37
CA PRO A 68 18.77 10.66 30.22
C PRO A 68 17.97 9.41 30.63
N SER A 69 18.61 8.23 30.64
CA SER A 69 18.07 6.95 31.14
C SER A 69 17.85 6.93 32.66
N GLY A 70 18.42 7.90 33.39
CA GLY A 70 18.50 7.91 34.85
C GLY A 70 19.78 7.29 35.40
N LYS A 71 20.58 6.62 34.56
CA LYS A 71 21.87 6.04 34.93
C LYS A 71 22.81 7.11 35.46
N ILE A 72 23.39 6.88 36.64
CA ILE A 72 24.37 7.77 37.26
C ILE A 72 25.75 7.13 37.13
N THR A 73 26.74 7.93 36.75
CA THR A 73 28.12 7.50 36.58
C THR A 73 29.03 8.45 37.33
N ALA A 74 29.91 7.90 38.17
CA ALA A 74 30.97 8.65 38.82
C ALA A 74 32.30 8.40 38.12
N TYR A 75 33.13 9.44 38.04
CA TYR A 75 34.46 9.43 37.48
C TYR A 75 35.45 9.91 38.55
N TRP A 76 36.54 9.16 38.74
CA TRP A 76 37.62 9.48 39.68
C TRP A 76 38.95 8.99 39.11
N PHE A 77 40.06 9.39 39.73
CA PHE A 77 41.37 8.82 39.45
C PHE A 77 41.83 7.94 40.61
N GLU A 78 42.43 6.80 40.27
CA GLU A 78 43.05 5.88 41.22
C GLU A 78 44.43 5.50 40.68
N ASP A 79 45.48 5.74 41.47
CA ASP A 79 46.89 5.56 41.07
C ASP A 79 47.27 6.22 39.73
N GLY A 80 46.67 7.37 39.42
CA GLY A 80 46.91 8.12 38.19
C GLY A 80 46.19 7.54 36.95
N ALA A 81 45.35 6.51 37.11
CA ALA A 81 44.49 5.98 36.05
C ALA A 81 43.03 6.46 36.22
N PRO A 82 42.36 6.88 35.13
CA PRO A 82 40.96 7.26 35.19
C PRO A 82 40.07 6.03 35.40
N GLN A 83 39.16 6.12 36.35
CA GLN A 83 38.18 5.11 36.70
C GLN A 83 36.76 5.65 36.52
N ALA A 84 35.82 4.75 36.19
CA ALA A 84 34.41 5.10 36.06
C ALA A 84 33.49 3.93 36.41
N ALA A 85 32.47 4.18 37.23
CA ALA A 85 31.49 3.16 37.61
C ALA A 85 30.05 3.69 37.54
N ILE A 86 29.13 2.78 37.23
CA ILE A 86 27.68 3.01 37.37
C ILE A 86 27.35 2.95 38.86
N ILE A 87 26.72 4.00 39.35
CA ILE A 87 26.47 4.19 40.77
C ILE A 87 25.03 3.82 41.10
N ASP A 88 24.84 3.05 42.18
CA ASP A 88 23.55 2.93 42.84
C ASP A 88 23.26 4.20 43.65
N PRO A 89 22.25 5.01 43.27
CA PRO A 89 21.95 6.28 43.94
C PRO A 89 21.49 6.11 45.41
N ALA A 90 20.99 4.94 45.80
CA ALA A 90 20.57 4.69 47.18
C ALA A 90 21.79 4.59 48.11
N THR A 91 22.83 3.90 47.68
CA THR A 91 24.00 3.54 48.51
C THR A 91 25.26 4.34 48.20
N GLY A 92 25.41 4.86 46.98
CA GLY A 92 26.64 5.48 46.48
C GLY A 92 27.67 4.48 45.95
N LEU A 93 27.38 3.17 45.99
CA LEU A 93 28.30 2.11 45.56
C LEU A 93 28.31 1.95 44.03
N GLY A 94 29.49 1.62 43.49
CA GLY A 94 29.64 1.16 42.12
C GLY A 94 29.05 -0.25 41.93
N VAL A 95 28.05 -0.39 41.06
CA VAL A 95 27.38 -1.67 40.78
C VAL A 95 27.82 -2.33 39.48
N ALA A 96 28.43 -1.58 38.57
CA ALA A 96 28.93 -2.08 37.28
C ALA A 96 29.97 -1.12 36.69
N SER A 97 30.82 -1.63 35.77
CA SER A 97 31.71 -0.79 34.96
C SER A 97 30.90 0.18 34.10
N SER A 98 31.44 1.38 33.88
CA SER A 98 30.88 2.37 32.97
C SER A 98 31.32 2.19 31.51
N ASP A 99 32.08 1.15 31.18
CA ASP A 99 32.59 0.95 29.83
C ASP A 99 31.46 0.93 28.79
N PRO A 100 31.59 1.67 27.67
CA PRO A 100 30.52 1.70 26.70
C PRO A 100 30.41 0.34 26.00
N ASN A 101 29.18 -0.08 25.68
CA ASN A 101 28.93 -1.36 25.04
C ASN A 101 29.59 -1.40 23.65
N ALA A 102 30.50 -2.36 23.43
CA ALA A 102 31.24 -2.50 22.17
C ALA A 102 30.32 -2.65 20.94
N VAL A 103 29.17 -3.33 21.10
CA VAL A 103 28.18 -3.50 20.02
C VAL A 103 27.48 -2.17 19.73
N GLU A 104 27.14 -1.41 20.77
CA GLU A 104 26.52 -0.08 20.63
C GLU A 104 27.47 0.90 19.96
N GLN A 105 28.74 0.92 20.36
CA GLN A 105 29.79 1.74 19.74
C GLN A 105 29.96 1.38 18.25
N TRP A 106 30.06 0.09 17.94
CA TRP A 106 30.18 -0.39 16.57
C TRP A 106 28.97 0.00 15.72
N LEU A 107 27.76 -0.23 16.22
CA LEU A 107 26.51 0.16 15.54
C LEU A 107 26.41 1.68 15.35
N THR A 108 26.83 2.46 16.34
CA THR A 108 26.86 3.92 16.26
C THR A 108 27.83 4.38 15.17
N GLY A 109 29.02 3.78 15.10
CA GLY A 109 30.00 4.03 14.03
C GLY A 109 29.45 3.71 12.65
N LEU A 110 28.77 2.56 12.50
CA LEU A 110 28.11 2.17 11.26
C LEU A 110 27.00 3.16 10.88
N HIS A 111 26.10 3.49 11.80
CA HIS A 111 24.93 4.33 11.53
C HIS A 111 25.29 5.79 11.24
N ARG A 112 26.22 6.36 12.02
CA ARG A 112 26.58 7.78 11.96
C ARG A 112 27.54 8.10 10.83
N SER A 113 28.51 7.23 10.57
CA SER A 113 29.59 7.52 9.63
C SER A 113 29.99 6.34 8.75
N LEU A 114 29.33 5.18 8.82
CA LEU A 114 29.72 4.00 8.03
C LEU A 114 31.21 3.62 8.20
N PHE A 115 31.84 4.03 9.31
CA PHE A 115 33.29 3.94 9.55
C PHE A 115 34.18 4.74 8.58
N LEU A 116 33.65 5.75 7.90
CA LEU A 116 34.34 6.57 6.89
C LEU A 116 34.56 8.03 7.33
N GLY A 117 34.60 8.30 8.64
CA GLY A 117 34.79 9.65 9.17
C GLY A 117 33.76 10.65 8.63
N ASP A 118 34.20 11.85 8.23
CA ASP A 118 33.31 12.90 7.74
C ASP A 118 32.68 12.59 6.37
N GLY A 119 33.38 11.89 5.47
CA GLY A 119 32.81 11.42 4.21
C GLY A 119 31.61 10.50 4.43
N GLY A 120 31.71 9.66 5.46
CA GLY A 120 30.61 8.82 5.91
C GLY A 120 29.44 9.56 6.55
N ARG A 121 29.71 10.62 7.32
CA ARG A 121 28.65 11.48 7.89
C ARG A 121 27.87 12.21 6.79
N ILE A 122 28.57 12.69 5.77
CA ILE A 122 27.93 13.27 4.57
C ILE A 122 27.10 12.21 3.83
N ALA A 123 27.61 10.98 3.69
CA ALA A 123 26.85 9.89 3.11
C ALA A 123 25.57 9.59 3.91
N ALA A 124 25.66 9.49 5.25
CA ALA A 124 24.49 9.30 6.12
C ALA A 124 23.47 10.44 5.97
N ALA A 125 23.92 11.69 5.86
CA ALA A 125 23.04 12.84 5.58
C ALA A 125 22.38 12.77 4.19
N MET A 126 23.09 12.35 3.14
CA MET A 126 22.48 12.09 1.83
C MET A 126 21.41 11.00 1.91
N GLY A 127 21.66 9.96 2.71
CA GLY A 127 20.68 8.91 3.01
C GLY A 127 19.45 9.44 3.72
N ALA A 128 19.63 10.28 4.75
CA ALA A 128 18.54 10.94 5.45
C ALA A 128 17.72 11.85 4.51
N ALA A 129 18.39 12.66 3.67
CA ALA A 129 17.72 13.48 2.66
C ALA A 129 16.91 12.64 1.66
N ALA A 130 17.48 11.54 1.15
CA ALA A 130 16.78 10.62 0.27
C ALA A 130 15.56 9.99 0.96
N MET A 131 15.69 9.58 2.22
CA MET A 131 14.58 9.04 3.01
C MET A 131 13.47 10.08 3.20
N LEU A 132 13.81 11.33 3.50
CA LEU A 132 12.84 12.41 3.67
C LEU A 132 12.05 12.65 2.37
N VAL A 133 12.75 12.72 1.23
CA VAL A 133 12.11 12.85 -0.08
C VAL A 133 11.20 11.66 -0.39
N LEU A 134 11.65 10.44 -0.08
CA LEU A 134 10.85 9.22 -0.27
C LEU A 134 9.61 9.19 0.62
N ALA A 135 9.75 9.60 1.89
CA ALA A 135 8.67 9.65 2.85
C ALA A 135 7.61 10.69 2.43
N VAL A 136 8.02 11.92 2.09
CA VAL A 136 7.10 12.99 1.64
C VAL A 136 6.42 12.61 0.33
N SER A 137 7.19 12.15 -0.67
CA SER A 137 6.61 11.71 -1.94
C SER A 137 5.71 10.48 -1.79
N GLY A 138 6.05 9.56 -0.88
CA GLY A 138 5.27 8.40 -0.52
C GLY A 138 3.91 8.79 0.07
N THR A 139 3.89 9.71 1.05
CA THR A 139 2.65 10.26 1.63
C THR A 139 1.71 10.81 0.57
N MET A 140 2.23 11.62 -0.35
CA MET A 140 1.43 12.17 -1.44
C MET A 140 0.85 11.09 -2.36
N LEU A 141 1.60 10.00 -2.62
CA LEU A 141 1.13 8.88 -3.43
C LEU A 141 0.08 8.04 -2.70
N VAL A 142 0.24 7.82 -1.39
CA VAL A 142 -0.74 7.14 -0.55
C VAL A 142 -2.06 7.91 -0.54
N ALA A 143 -2.02 9.22 -0.28
CA ALA A 143 -3.22 10.07 -0.26
C ALA A 143 -3.97 10.02 -1.58
N ARG A 144 -3.26 10.10 -2.72
CA ARG A 144 -3.86 9.96 -4.05
C ARG A 144 -4.47 8.57 -4.27
N ARG A 145 -3.78 7.52 -3.86
CA ARG A 145 -4.27 6.14 -4.03
C ARG A 145 -5.48 5.82 -3.17
N ALA A 146 -5.63 6.49 -2.03
CA ALA A 146 -6.75 6.30 -1.12
C ALA A 146 -7.99 7.12 -1.51
N GLY A 147 -7.92 7.96 -2.55
CA GLY A 147 -9.01 8.86 -2.95
C GLY A 147 -9.08 10.13 -2.10
N GLY A 148 -7.95 10.60 -1.58
CA GLY A 148 -7.80 11.84 -0.81
C GLY A 148 -7.41 11.66 0.66
N TRP A 149 -7.01 12.75 1.31
CA TRP A 149 -6.51 12.76 2.69
C TRP A 149 -7.53 12.26 3.73
N ARG A 150 -8.82 12.56 3.53
CA ARG A 150 -9.92 12.11 4.40
C ARG A 150 -10.13 10.59 4.37
N ARG A 151 -9.59 9.91 3.36
CA ARG A 151 -9.69 8.47 3.16
C ARG A 151 -8.37 7.74 3.45
N TRP A 152 -7.46 8.36 4.20
CA TRP A 152 -6.12 7.81 4.48
C TRP A 152 -6.13 6.35 4.93
N PHE A 153 -7.09 5.93 5.76
CA PHE A 153 -7.23 4.56 6.26
C PHE A 153 -8.24 3.69 5.48
N ALA A 154 -8.71 4.14 4.31
CA ALA A 154 -9.63 3.36 3.49
C ALA A 154 -8.94 2.11 2.92
N PRO A 155 -9.67 0.98 2.76
CA PRO A 155 -9.13 -0.27 2.27
C PRO A 155 -8.66 -0.14 0.81
N ILE A 156 -7.40 -0.49 0.56
CA ILE A 156 -6.80 -0.41 -0.79
C ILE A 156 -7.02 -1.70 -1.57
N ARG A 157 -7.44 -1.57 -2.83
CA ARG A 157 -7.54 -2.68 -3.80
C ARG A 157 -6.26 -2.82 -4.64
N GLY A 158 -6.01 -4.03 -5.13
CA GLY A 158 -4.93 -4.32 -6.08
C GLY A 158 -3.98 -5.46 -5.66
N PRO A 159 -2.89 -5.66 -6.43
CA PRO A 159 -1.90 -6.72 -6.19
C PRO A 159 -1.30 -6.66 -4.78
N LEU A 160 -0.96 -7.82 -4.20
CA LEU A 160 -0.47 -7.95 -2.83
C LEU A 160 0.73 -7.04 -2.54
N ALA A 161 1.77 -7.07 -3.39
CA ALA A 161 2.96 -6.24 -3.21
C ALA A 161 2.63 -4.75 -3.18
N GLY A 162 1.73 -4.31 -4.06
CA GLY A 162 1.28 -2.92 -4.12
C GLY A 162 0.42 -2.51 -2.93
N ARG A 163 -0.30 -3.43 -2.28
CA ARG A 163 -1.05 -3.16 -1.04
C ARG A 163 -0.09 -3.07 0.14
N LEU A 164 0.77 -4.08 0.31
CA LEU A 164 1.72 -4.14 1.42
C LEU A 164 2.64 -2.90 1.46
N HIS A 165 3.16 -2.49 0.30
CA HIS A 165 3.98 -1.28 0.20
C HIS A 165 3.28 -0.03 0.77
N VAL A 166 1.98 0.11 0.50
CA VAL A 166 1.22 1.29 0.92
C VAL A 166 0.79 1.20 2.38
N GLU A 167 0.34 0.03 2.84
CA GLU A 167 -0.06 -0.14 4.24
C GLU A 167 1.13 0.03 5.19
N ILE A 168 2.32 -0.47 4.83
CA ILE A 168 3.53 -0.25 5.62
C ILE A 168 3.91 1.24 5.58
N ALA A 169 3.90 1.86 4.40
CA ALA A 169 4.21 3.29 4.28
C ALA A 169 3.28 4.16 5.13
N ARG A 170 1.97 3.87 5.17
CA ARG A 170 0.98 4.63 5.97
C ARG A 170 1.34 4.73 7.44
N VAL A 171 1.88 3.64 8.00
CA VAL A 171 2.23 3.56 9.43
C VAL A 171 3.64 4.10 9.67
N ALA A 172 4.60 3.73 8.82
CA ALA A 172 6.00 4.06 9.01
C ALA A 172 6.33 5.54 8.72
N VAL A 173 5.54 6.22 7.89
CA VAL A 173 5.95 7.52 7.32
C VAL A 173 6.18 8.61 8.35
N ALA A 174 5.39 8.65 9.43
CA ALA A 174 5.58 9.64 10.49
C ALA A 174 6.95 9.50 11.16
N GLY A 175 7.34 8.26 11.52
CA GLY A 175 8.65 7.98 12.09
C GLY A 175 9.78 8.23 11.10
N LEU A 176 9.62 7.83 9.83
CA LEU A 176 10.65 8.04 8.81
C LEU A 176 10.91 9.52 8.53
N VAL A 177 9.85 10.36 8.47
CA VAL A 177 10.00 11.82 8.35
C VAL A 177 10.72 12.38 9.57
N LEU A 178 10.29 12.01 10.77
CA LEU A 178 10.90 12.50 12.01
C LEU A 178 12.38 12.11 12.08
N SER A 179 12.72 10.83 11.92
CA SER A 179 14.10 10.32 12.00
C SER A 179 15.01 10.92 10.94
N SER A 180 14.52 11.12 9.71
CA SER A 180 15.32 11.73 8.63
C SER A 180 15.53 13.23 8.83
N ALA A 181 14.51 13.96 9.29
CA ALA A 181 14.64 15.39 9.62
C ALA A 181 15.61 15.62 10.77
N THR A 182 15.53 14.81 11.83
CA THR A 182 16.44 14.92 12.98
C THR A 182 17.88 14.49 12.64
N ALA A 183 18.07 13.49 11.77
CA ALA A 183 19.40 13.12 11.27
C ALA A 183 20.07 14.27 10.47
N LEU A 184 19.31 14.94 9.62
CA LEU A 184 19.79 16.10 8.84
C LEU A 184 20.18 17.25 9.76
N TRP A 185 19.36 17.53 10.78
CA TRP A 185 19.68 18.52 11.80
C TRP A 185 20.97 18.19 12.55
N MET A 186 21.09 16.97 13.08
CA MET A 186 22.29 16.54 13.81
C MET A 186 23.54 16.64 12.94
N THR A 187 23.44 16.33 11.65
CA THR A 187 24.57 16.49 10.73
C THR A 187 24.90 17.97 10.50
N ALA A 188 23.89 18.83 10.33
CA ALA A 188 24.10 20.27 10.20
C ALA A 188 24.77 20.88 11.45
N SER A 189 24.38 20.43 12.65
CA SER A 189 25.02 20.81 13.91
C SER A 189 26.48 20.35 13.99
N ILE A 190 26.79 19.11 13.55
CA ILE A 190 28.18 18.58 13.54
C ILE A 190 29.11 19.39 12.62
N PHE A 191 28.57 19.96 11.54
CA PHE A 191 29.34 20.80 10.60
C PHE A 191 29.24 22.30 10.92
N ASP A 192 28.84 22.65 12.15
CA ASP A 192 28.71 24.04 12.64
C ASP A 192 27.86 24.95 11.72
N LEU A 193 26.88 24.37 11.02
CA LEU A 193 25.94 25.13 10.18
C LEU A 193 24.83 25.80 10.98
N LEU A 194 24.80 25.56 12.30
CA LEU A 194 23.75 25.97 13.22
C LEU A 194 24.35 26.72 14.44
N PRO A 195 23.67 27.75 14.98
CA PRO A 195 24.20 28.58 16.07
C PRO A 195 24.02 27.94 17.47
N ASP A 196 24.66 26.79 17.70
CA ASP A 196 24.54 26.00 18.95
C ASP A 196 25.53 26.39 20.07
N VAL A 197 26.48 27.29 19.81
CA VAL A 197 27.58 27.56 20.74
C VAL A 197 27.09 28.26 22.01
N ALA A 198 27.44 27.69 23.17
CA ALA A 198 27.24 28.34 24.47
C ALA A 198 28.24 29.50 24.63
N ILE A 199 27.74 30.70 24.93
CA ILE A 199 28.61 31.78 25.43
C ILE A 199 28.91 31.43 26.90
N SER A 200 30.11 30.94 27.19
CA SER A 200 30.53 30.58 28.55
C SER A 200 30.91 31.83 29.33
N PRO A 201 30.29 32.13 30.49
CA PRO A 201 30.63 33.30 31.30
C PRO A 201 31.92 33.14 32.12
N VAL A 202 32.72 32.08 31.86
CA VAL A 202 33.93 31.71 32.61
C VAL A 202 35.01 32.81 32.62
N ALA A 203 34.93 33.80 31.72
CA ALA A 203 35.93 34.85 31.63
C ALA A 203 36.03 35.76 32.88
N HIS A 204 35.02 35.79 33.75
CA HIS A 204 34.99 36.63 34.96
C HIS A 204 34.29 35.93 36.14
N ILE A 205 34.90 34.89 36.71
CA ILE A 205 34.43 34.27 37.96
C ILE A 205 35.51 34.51 39.03
N GLU A 206 35.23 35.36 40.02
CA GLU A 206 36.11 35.58 41.16
C GLU A 206 35.73 34.61 42.30
N ALA A 207 36.60 33.62 42.54
CA ALA A 207 36.44 32.70 43.67
C ALA A 207 36.91 33.35 44.98
N SER A 208 36.36 32.89 46.10
CA SER A 208 36.67 33.40 47.44
C SER A 208 38.07 33.05 47.96
N GLY A 209 38.79 32.15 47.27
CA GLY A 209 40.09 31.62 47.70
C GLY A 209 40.03 30.68 48.91
N ARG A 210 38.82 30.26 49.33
CA ARG A 210 38.58 29.29 50.40
C ARG A 210 38.27 27.93 49.78
N THR A 211 38.70 26.85 50.42
CA THR A 211 38.43 25.48 49.98
C THR A 211 37.77 24.62 51.07
N GLY A 212 37.30 23.43 50.69
CA GLY A 212 36.87 22.40 51.64
C GLY A 212 35.40 22.37 52.02
N MET A 213 34.52 23.11 51.32
CA MET A 213 33.08 22.95 51.56
C MET A 213 32.57 21.60 51.05
N ALA A 214 31.91 20.83 51.93
CA ALA A 214 31.29 19.57 51.54
C ALA A 214 30.10 19.81 50.58
N ALA A 215 30.05 19.08 49.47
CA ALA A 215 28.98 19.19 48.48
C ALA A 215 27.56 18.96 49.06
N SER A 216 27.46 18.14 50.11
CA SER A 216 26.20 17.89 50.84
C SER A 216 25.70 19.10 51.65
N HIS A 217 26.56 20.08 51.92
CA HIS A 217 26.22 21.30 52.66
C HIS A 217 25.91 22.50 51.76
N ILE A 218 26.19 22.41 50.45
CA ILE A 218 25.90 23.49 49.50
C ILE A 218 24.39 23.59 49.28
N ASP A 219 23.81 24.75 49.62
CA ASP A 219 22.36 24.97 49.61
C ASP A 219 21.73 24.75 48.22
N LEU A 220 22.41 25.16 47.14
CA LEU A 220 21.90 24.93 45.79
C LEU A 220 21.83 23.43 45.49
N LEU A 221 22.89 22.66 45.78
CA LEU A 221 22.94 21.21 45.54
C LEU A 221 21.91 20.44 46.36
N LYS A 222 21.60 20.90 47.58
CA LYS A 222 20.54 20.31 48.43
C LYS A 222 19.14 20.52 47.86
N ARG A 223 18.91 21.64 47.17
CA ARG A 223 17.61 21.99 46.59
C ARG A 223 17.44 21.46 45.16
N THR A 224 18.53 21.17 44.46
CA THR A 224 18.48 20.58 43.12
C THR A 224 18.14 19.09 43.18
N PRO A 225 17.03 18.64 42.59
CA PRO A 225 16.71 17.22 42.47
C PRO A 225 17.69 16.51 41.54
N VAL A 226 18.05 15.26 41.85
CA VAL A 226 18.90 14.43 40.96
C VAL A 226 18.27 14.24 39.58
N THR A 227 16.94 14.34 39.44
CA THR A 227 16.27 14.27 38.14
C THR A 227 16.61 15.43 37.22
N GLU A 228 16.98 16.60 37.76
CA GLU A 228 17.41 17.78 37.00
C GLU A 228 18.92 17.75 36.70
N LEU A 229 19.69 16.89 37.35
CA LEU A 229 21.15 16.77 37.17
C LEU A 229 21.50 16.26 35.76
N ARG A 230 22.44 16.94 35.10
CA ARG A 230 23.17 16.44 33.92
C ARG A 230 24.60 16.05 34.30
N SER A 231 25.30 16.94 34.99
CA SER A 231 26.61 16.64 35.57
C SER A 231 26.93 17.57 36.74
N LEU A 232 27.69 17.08 37.71
CA LEU A 232 28.35 17.86 38.75
C LEU A 232 29.85 17.59 38.64
N ALA A 233 30.65 18.61 38.37
CA ALA A 233 32.12 18.52 38.46
C ALA A 233 32.58 19.08 39.82
N PHE A 234 33.53 18.38 40.42
CA PHE A 234 34.16 18.74 41.69
C PHE A 234 35.43 19.55 41.40
N PRO A 235 35.69 20.62 42.18
CA PRO A 235 36.89 21.42 42.03
C PRO A 235 38.12 20.70 42.60
N ASP A 236 39.29 20.99 42.06
CA ASP A 236 40.58 20.53 42.61
C ASP A 236 40.79 21.12 44.02
N PRO A 237 40.94 20.29 45.08
CA PRO A 237 41.24 20.78 46.42
C PRO A 237 42.56 21.58 46.54
N ALA A 238 43.50 21.38 45.60
CA ALA A 238 44.77 22.07 45.56
C ALA A 238 44.70 23.46 44.90
N ASP A 239 43.64 23.74 44.12
CA ASP A 239 43.41 25.03 43.46
C ASP A 239 42.23 25.76 44.09
N ALA A 240 42.52 26.73 44.95
CA ALA A 240 41.50 27.53 45.63
C ALA A 240 40.72 28.49 44.72
N THR A 241 41.08 28.57 43.44
CA THR A 241 40.34 29.31 42.42
C THR A 241 39.34 28.46 41.64
N ASP A 242 39.42 27.13 41.79
CA ASP A 242 38.52 26.21 41.12
C ASP A 242 37.12 26.19 41.76
N VAL A 243 36.11 25.79 40.98
CA VAL A 243 34.70 25.92 41.34
C VAL A 243 33.92 24.65 41.05
N PHE A 244 32.89 24.38 41.86
CA PHE A 244 31.93 23.34 41.50
C PHE A 244 31.15 23.79 40.26
N THR A 245 31.08 22.93 39.25
CA THR A 245 30.28 23.18 38.05
C THR A 245 29.06 22.27 38.03
N LEU A 246 27.87 22.84 38.25
CA LEU A 246 26.59 22.15 38.19
C LEU A 246 25.91 22.39 36.85
N LYS A 247 25.69 21.33 36.07
CA LYS A 247 24.87 21.36 34.84
C LYS A 247 23.53 20.70 35.10
N THR A 248 22.44 21.41 34.77
CA THR A 248 21.06 20.94 34.86
C THR A 248 20.33 21.01 33.51
N ASP A 249 19.06 20.61 33.48
CA ASP A 249 18.15 20.81 32.35
C ASP A 249 17.72 22.27 32.13
N ARG A 250 18.10 23.19 33.04
CA ARG A 250 17.85 24.64 32.94
C ARG A 250 19.09 25.43 32.52
N GLY A 251 20.27 25.02 32.95
CA GLY A 251 21.48 25.80 32.73
C GLY A 251 22.73 25.23 33.41
N THR A 252 23.81 26.01 33.37
CA THR A 252 25.07 25.72 34.07
C THR A 252 25.31 26.78 35.14
N GLY A 253 25.49 26.32 36.38
CA GLY A 253 25.86 27.13 37.54
C GLY A 253 27.28 26.84 38.02
N TYR A 254 27.97 27.88 38.47
CA TYR A 254 29.31 27.80 39.04
C TYR A 254 29.24 28.19 40.51
N LEU A 255 29.67 27.31 41.42
CA LEU A 255 29.58 27.51 42.87
C LEU A 255 30.98 27.56 43.47
N ASP A 256 31.17 28.50 44.39
CA ASP A 256 32.42 28.68 45.12
C ASP A 256 32.78 27.45 45.96
N GLN A 257 34.02 26.99 45.87
CA GLN A 257 34.49 25.75 46.53
C GLN A 257 34.53 25.85 48.07
N GLY A 258 34.68 27.05 48.64
CA GLY A 258 34.85 27.26 50.08
C GLY A 258 33.61 27.76 50.80
N THR A 259 32.74 28.49 50.11
CA THR A 259 31.53 29.11 50.65
C THR A 259 30.23 28.52 50.10
N GLY A 260 30.28 27.81 48.97
CA GLY A 260 29.11 27.19 48.33
C GLY A 260 28.15 28.19 47.70
N VAL A 261 28.52 29.48 47.62
CA VAL A 261 27.71 30.53 47.00
C VAL A 261 27.72 30.38 45.48
N LEU A 262 26.57 30.62 44.84
CA LEU A 262 26.46 30.65 43.39
C LEU A 262 27.14 31.92 42.84
N LEU A 263 28.23 31.73 42.11
CA LEU A 263 29.03 32.81 41.53
C LEU A 263 28.46 33.28 40.18
N ALA A 264 28.03 32.34 39.35
CA ALA A 264 27.45 32.65 38.04
C ALA A 264 26.45 31.57 37.60
N TRP A 265 25.43 31.98 36.84
CA TRP A 265 24.46 31.09 36.22
C TRP A 265 24.28 31.43 34.74
N SER A 266 24.22 30.40 33.89
CA SER A 266 24.00 30.51 32.46
C SER A 266 22.84 29.63 32.02
N ASP A 267 21.76 30.25 31.53
CA ASP A 267 20.59 29.52 31.04
C ASP A 267 20.87 28.85 29.69
N LEU A 268 20.22 27.71 29.46
CA LEU A 268 20.23 27.06 28.15
C LEU A 268 19.55 27.95 27.09
N THR A 269 20.28 28.20 26.00
CA THR A 269 19.73 28.94 24.86
C THR A 269 18.56 28.18 24.25
N ARG A 270 17.69 28.90 23.52
CA ARG A 270 16.58 28.26 22.79
C ARG A 270 17.09 27.21 21.80
N TRP A 271 18.26 27.46 21.23
CA TRP A 271 18.87 26.59 20.24
C TRP A 271 19.42 25.31 20.86
N GLN A 272 20.07 25.41 22.01
CA GLN A 272 20.53 24.25 22.79
C GLN A 272 19.36 23.36 23.22
N ARG A 273 18.26 23.95 23.71
CA ARG A 273 17.05 23.20 24.05
C ARG A 273 16.47 22.44 22.85
N LEU A 274 16.45 23.08 21.68
CA LEU A 274 16.00 22.44 20.45
C LEU A 274 16.93 21.30 20.03
N SER A 275 18.25 21.50 20.07
CA SER A 275 19.22 20.46 19.73
C SER A 275 19.22 19.29 20.69
N GLU A 276 19.05 19.51 22.00
CA GLU A 276 18.81 18.43 22.97
C GLU A 276 17.53 17.65 22.67
N THR A 277 16.45 18.36 22.32
CA THR A 277 15.18 17.74 21.95
C THR A 277 15.35 16.89 20.69
N ILE A 278 16.07 17.39 19.69
CA ILE A 278 16.33 16.67 18.44
C ILE A 278 17.22 15.45 18.67
N TYR A 279 18.25 15.56 19.51
CA TYR A 279 19.09 14.45 19.90
C TYR A 279 18.27 13.35 20.59
N MET A 280 17.39 13.71 21.52
CA MET A 280 16.44 12.78 22.16
C MET A 280 15.50 12.13 21.13
N LEU A 281 14.90 12.91 20.25
CA LEU A 281 13.96 12.41 19.23
C LEU A 281 14.63 11.45 18.24
N HIS A 282 15.91 11.67 17.91
CA HIS A 282 16.65 10.82 16.98
C HIS A 282 17.18 9.54 17.64
N THR A 283 17.83 9.69 18.80
CA THR A 283 18.54 8.58 19.46
C THR A 283 17.65 7.78 20.42
N GLY A 284 16.49 8.31 20.81
CA GLY A 284 15.61 7.72 21.82
C GLY A 284 16.13 7.84 23.26
N HIS A 285 17.29 8.46 23.49
CA HIS A 285 17.83 8.67 24.83
C HIS A 285 16.92 9.60 25.65
N GLY A 286 16.42 9.11 26.79
CA GLY A 286 15.43 9.83 27.61
C GLY A 286 13.97 9.59 27.18
N ALA A 287 13.75 8.94 26.03
CA ALA A 287 12.43 8.62 25.49
C ALA A 287 12.39 7.19 24.92
N ALA A 288 12.77 6.20 25.73
CA ALA A 288 12.94 4.80 25.29
C ALA A 288 11.73 4.22 24.53
N ALA A 289 10.50 4.49 24.99
CA ALA A 289 9.29 4.05 24.29
C ALA A 289 9.17 4.65 22.88
N LEU A 290 9.51 5.94 22.73
CA LEU A 290 9.57 6.59 21.43
C LEU A 290 10.65 5.97 20.55
N GLY A 291 11.84 5.71 21.11
CA GLY A 291 12.93 5.02 20.43
C GLY A 291 12.47 3.70 19.81
N LEU A 292 11.82 2.83 20.61
CA LEU A 292 11.29 1.55 20.12
C LEU A 292 10.24 1.71 19.00
N VAL A 293 9.36 2.71 19.12
CA VAL A 293 8.37 3.01 18.07
C VAL A 293 9.06 3.43 16.77
N LEU A 294 10.06 4.32 16.85
CA LEU A 294 10.83 4.77 15.69
C LEU A 294 11.64 3.62 15.07
N GLY A 295 12.24 2.75 15.88
CA GLY A 295 12.93 1.54 15.43
C GLY A 295 11.99 0.59 14.68
N MET A 296 10.79 0.36 15.19
CA MET A 296 9.78 -0.46 14.52
C MET A 296 9.32 0.17 13.19
N MET A 297 9.15 1.49 13.14
CA MET A 297 8.82 2.21 11.90
C MET A 297 9.97 2.13 10.88
N ALA A 298 11.24 2.19 11.34
CA ALA A 298 12.42 2.03 10.49
C ALA A 298 12.49 0.64 9.85
N LEU A 299 12.07 -0.43 10.55
CA LEU A 299 11.94 -1.78 9.97
C LEU A 299 10.92 -1.88 8.83
N GLY A 300 10.08 -0.86 8.62
CA GLY A 300 9.23 -0.75 7.44
C GLY A 300 10.04 -0.57 6.14
N VAL A 301 11.24 0.02 6.20
CA VAL A 301 12.10 0.31 5.04
C VAL A 301 12.51 -0.96 4.28
N PRO A 302 13.02 -2.03 4.92
CA PRO A 302 13.29 -3.29 4.22
C PRO A 302 12.10 -3.88 3.47
N ALA A 303 10.92 -3.88 4.10
CA ALA A 303 9.70 -4.41 3.47
C ALA A 303 9.26 -3.53 2.29
N MET A 304 9.35 -2.20 2.42
CA MET A 304 9.04 -1.26 1.35
C MET A 304 10.05 -1.35 0.19
N ALA A 305 11.34 -1.54 0.46
CA ALA A 305 12.38 -1.74 -0.55
C ALA A 305 12.10 -3.01 -1.36
N GLY A 306 11.82 -4.14 -0.70
CA GLY A 306 11.49 -5.41 -1.36
C GLY A 306 10.21 -5.32 -2.20
N THR A 307 9.14 -4.76 -1.64
CA THR A 307 7.88 -4.58 -2.38
C THR A 307 8.01 -3.58 -3.54
N GLY A 308 8.81 -2.51 -3.37
CA GLY A 308 9.13 -1.54 -4.42
C GLY A 308 9.89 -2.17 -5.59
N LEU A 309 10.87 -3.04 -5.30
CA LEU A 309 11.62 -3.78 -6.32
C LEU A 309 10.71 -4.74 -7.10
N ILE A 310 9.82 -5.46 -6.42
CA ILE A 310 8.83 -6.35 -7.07
C ILE A 310 7.93 -5.56 -8.03
N LEU A 311 7.41 -4.41 -7.59
CA LEU A 311 6.58 -3.53 -8.43
C LEU A 311 7.34 -3.00 -9.64
N TRP A 312 8.61 -2.64 -9.46
CA TRP A 312 9.47 -2.18 -10.54
C TRP A 312 9.78 -3.27 -11.57
N LEU A 313 10.10 -4.49 -11.12
CA LEU A 313 10.33 -5.65 -11.98
C LEU A 313 9.06 -6.02 -12.77
N ALA A 314 7.89 -5.99 -12.11
CA ALA A 314 6.60 -6.22 -12.76
C ALA A 314 6.32 -5.18 -13.85
N GLY A 315 6.59 -3.89 -13.58
CA GLY A 315 6.43 -2.82 -14.57
C GLY A 315 7.40 -2.90 -15.75
N ARG A 316 8.62 -3.44 -15.56
CA ARG A 316 9.58 -3.68 -16.66
C ARG A 316 9.16 -4.83 -17.58
N ARG A 317 8.58 -5.90 -17.03
CA ARG A 317 8.10 -7.05 -17.82
C ARG A 317 6.85 -6.75 -18.65
N GLY A 318 6.14 -5.65 -18.36
CA GLY A 318 4.89 -5.29 -19.04
C GLY A 318 5.03 -4.62 -20.40
N ARG A 319 6.22 -4.15 -20.83
CA ARG A 319 6.40 -3.48 -22.13
C ARG A 319 6.99 -4.47 -23.16
N PRO A 320 6.20 -4.95 -24.13
CA PRO A 320 6.69 -5.82 -25.19
C PRO A 320 7.70 -5.09 -26.07
N ARG A 321 8.65 -5.85 -26.62
CA ARG A 321 9.57 -5.35 -27.66
C ARG A 321 8.80 -5.25 -28.98
N ILE A 322 8.67 -4.04 -29.51
CA ILE A 322 8.00 -3.78 -30.79
C ILE A 322 9.03 -3.94 -31.91
N HIS A 323 8.87 -5.00 -32.72
CA HIS A 323 9.72 -5.26 -33.88
C HIS A 323 9.20 -4.48 -35.09
N GLY A 324 10.08 -3.97 -35.94
CA GLY A 324 9.68 -3.20 -37.13
C GLY A 324 9.23 -1.76 -36.85
N ASN A 325 9.52 -1.23 -35.66
CA ASN A 325 9.13 0.13 -35.29
C ASN A 325 9.94 1.18 -36.08
N VAL A 326 9.31 1.85 -37.05
CA VAL A 326 9.96 2.89 -37.85
C VAL A 326 10.14 4.17 -37.04
N THR A 327 10.98 5.10 -37.53
CA THR A 327 11.14 6.41 -36.90
C THR A 327 9.90 7.29 -37.11
N ALA A 328 9.59 8.15 -36.14
CA ALA A 328 8.39 9.01 -36.17
C ALA A 328 8.28 9.84 -37.46
N GLY A 329 9.40 10.35 -37.98
CA GLY A 329 9.45 11.15 -39.20
C GLY A 329 9.06 10.41 -40.47
N ARG A 330 9.17 9.07 -40.51
CA ARG A 330 8.86 8.23 -41.68
C ARG A 330 7.56 7.45 -41.53
N ALA A 331 6.87 7.57 -40.41
CA ALA A 331 5.69 6.79 -40.12
C ALA A 331 4.44 7.43 -40.73
N GLU A 332 3.61 6.62 -41.38
CA GLU A 332 2.28 7.00 -41.83
C GLU A 332 1.25 6.91 -40.70
N THR A 333 1.45 5.98 -39.76
CA THR A 333 0.60 5.80 -38.58
C THR A 333 1.41 6.00 -37.31
N ILE A 334 1.02 6.98 -36.48
CA ILE A 334 1.59 7.20 -35.16
C ILE A 334 0.70 6.54 -34.11
N LEU A 335 1.23 5.57 -33.36
CA LEU A 335 0.53 4.86 -32.30
C LEU A 335 1.04 5.30 -30.92
N LEU A 336 0.19 6.01 -30.16
CA LEU A 336 0.54 6.54 -28.84
C LEU A 336 -0.12 5.70 -27.73
N VAL A 337 0.67 5.32 -26.73
CA VAL A 337 0.21 4.41 -25.66
C VAL A 337 0.26 5.05 -24.28
N GLY A 338 -0.91 5.15 -23.65
CA GLY A 338 -1.11 5.47 -22.25
C GLY A 338 -1.31 4.19 -21.43
N SER A 339 -0.33 3.76 -20.64
CA SER A 339 -0.38 2.55 -19.83
C SER A 339 0.45 2.68 -18.56
N GLU A 340 -0.11 2.30 -17.42
CA GLU A 340 0.63 2.27 -16.15
C GLU A 340 1.37 0.94 -15.95
N SER A 341 0.65 -0.18 -16.09
CA SER A 341 1.14 -1.54 -15.80
C SER A 341 1.74 -2.26 -17.00
N GLY A 342 1.74 -1.62 -18.18
CA GLY A 342 2.23 -2.21 -19.42
C GLY A 342 1.19 -3.00 -20.21
N SER A 343 0.03 -3.35 -19.62
CA SER A 343 -0.96 -4.19 -20.28
C SER A 343 -1.50 -3.62 -21.60
N THR A 344 -1.67 -2.30 -21.70
CA THR A 344 -2.11 -1.67 -22.95
C THR A 344 -1.06 -1.79 -24.05
N TRP A 345 0.23 -1.92 -23.68
CA TRP A 345 1.29 -2.10 -24.65
C TRP A 345 1.22 -3.43 -25.39
N SER A 346 0.64 -4.50 -24.81
CA SER A 346 0.46 -5.76 -25.53
C SER A 346 -0.56 -5.62 -26.66
N PHE A 347 -1.61 -4.83 -26.44
CA PHE A 347 -2.58 -4.45 -27.48
C PHE A 347 -1.93 -3.57 -28.54
N ALA A 348 -1.13 -2.58 -28.12
CA ALA A 348 -0.38 -1.73 -29.03
C ALA A 348 0.57 -2.54 -29.92
N ALA A 349 1.29 -3.51 -29.36
CA ALA A 349 2.17 -4.39 -30.13
C ALA A 349 1.40 -5.26 -31.13
N THR A 350 0.17 -5.68 -30.79
CA THR A 350 -0.69 -6.44 -31.71
C THR A 350 -1.15 -5.58 -32.89
N LEU A 351 -1.63 -4.37 -32.61
CA LEU A 351 -2.03 -3.41 -33.64
C LEU A 351 -0.84 -3.05 -34.54
N HIS A 352 0.32 -2.75 -33.93
CA HIS A 352 1.56 -2.47 -34.66
C HIS A 352 1.90 -3.60 -35.63
N ALA A 353 1.99 -4.83 -35.13
CA ALA A 353 2.35 -5.98 -35.96
C ALA A 353 1.34 -6.23 -37.10
N ALA A 354 0.04 -6.06 -36.83
CA ALA A 354 -1.00 -6.23 -37.85
C ALA A 354 -0.89 -5.16 -38.96
N LEU A 355 -0.69 -3.90 -38.59
CA LEU A 355 -0.52 -2.80 -39.53
C LEU A 355 0.77 -2.94 -40.34
N THR A 356 1.89 -3.26 -39.70
CA THR A 356 3.18 -3.49 -40.37
C THR A 356 3.11 -4.67 -41.34
N LYS A 357 2.39 -5.74 -40.99
CA LYS A 357 2.15 -6.88 -41.89
C LYS A 357 1.38 -6.48 -43.16
N LEU A 358 0.51 -5.47 -43.06
CA LEU A 358 -0.21 -4.87 -44.18
C LEU A 358 0.60 -3.78 -44.91
N GLY A 359 1.91 -3.69 -44.66
CA GLY A 359 2.81 -2.76 -45.33
C GLY A 359 2.78 -1.32 -44.79
N GLN A 360 2.05 -1.05 -43.70
CA GLN A 360 2.00 0.30 -43.12
C GLN A 360 3.28 0.62 -42.35
N ALA A 361 3.80 1.84 -42.54
CA ALA A 361 4.90 2.38 -41.74
C ALA A 361 4.35 2.89 -40.39
N VAL A 362 4.59 2.15 -39.30
CA VAL A 362 4.03 2.45 -37.97
C VAL A 362 5.12 2.86 -36.99
N HIS A 363 4.91 3.97 -36.29
CA HIS A 363 5.72 4.35 -35.13
C HIS A 363 4.90 4.22 -33.85
N THR A 364 5.34 3.38 -32.91
CA THR A 364 4.69 3.20 -31.60
C THR A 364 5.52 3.75 -30.47
N ALA A 365 4.92 4.62 -29.67
CA ALA A 365 5.60 5.38 -28.62
C ALA A 365 4.68 5.68 -27.43
N PRO A 366 5.22 6.00 -26.24
CA PRO A 366 4.38 6.44 -25.13
C PRO A 366 3.70 7.78 -25.47
N MET A 367 2.51 8.02 -24.94
CA MET A 367 1.85 9.34 -25.07
C MET A 367 2.73 10.50 -24.57
N SER A 368 3.65 10.25 -23.64
CA SER A 368 4.61 11.24 -23.15
C SER A 368 5.66 11.67 -24.17
N SER A 369 5.85 10.93 -25.27
CA SER A 369 6.71 11.34 -26.39
C SER A 369 5.92 11.94 -27.55
N PHE A 370 4.69 12.42 -27.29
CA PHE A 370 3.92 13.14 -28.29
C PHE A 370 4.65 14.41 -28.70
N ASP A 371 5.08 14.42 -29.97
CA ASP A 371 5.83 15.49 -30.60
C ASP A 371 5.36 15.63 -32.06
N PRO A 372 4.31 16.44 -32.30
CA PRO A 372 3.66 16.56 -33.62
C PRO A 372 4.58 17.13 -34.71
N GLU A 373 5.57 17.94 -34.36
CA GLU A 373 6.54 18.51 -35.32
C GLU A 373 7.40 17.42 -36.00
N ARG A 374 7.55 16.27 -35.34
CA ARG A 374 8.29 15.13 -35.89
C ARG A 374 7.45 14.27 -36.83
N TYR A 375 6.14 14.48 -36.95
CA TYR A 375 5.23 13.57 -37.65
C TYR A 375 4.99 13.97 -39.11
N ARG A 376 6.07 14.23 -39.85
CA ARG A 376 6.04 14.85 -41.20
C ARG A 376 5.26 14.04 -42.26
N HIS A 377 5.24 12.72 -42.14
CA HIS A 377 4.54 11.82 -43.07
C HIS A 377 3.29 11.17 -42.46
N ALA A 378 2.88 11.58 -41.25
CA ALA A 378 1.78 10.95 -40.56
C ALA A 378 0.45 11.28 -41.25
N ARG A 379 -0.29 10.24 -41.61
CA ARG A 379 -1.65 10.30 -42.15
C ARG A 379 -2.71 10.11 -41.07
N ARG A 380 -2.32 9.57 -39.91
CA ARG A 380 -3.21 9.33 -38.75
C ARG A 380 -2.45 9.15 -37.45
N ILE A 381 -3.12 9.48 -36.36
CA ILE A 381 -2.68 9.21 -34.99
C ILE A 381 -3.70 8.30 -34.32
N VAL A 382 -3.23 7.19 -33.76
CA VAL A 382 -4.05 6.25 -33.00
C VAL A 382 -3.59 6.29 -31.55
N ILE A 383 -4.53 6.48 -30.63
CA ILE A 383 -4.25 6.62 -29.19
C ILE A 383 -4.91 5.47 -28.44
N LEU A 384 -4.08 4.68 -27.75
CA LEU A 384 -4.51 3.62 -26.84
C LEU A 384 -4.34 4.12 -25.40
N ALA A 385 -5.40 4.61 -24.78
CA ALA A 385 -5.36 5.29 -23.48
C ALA A 385 -6.00 4.44 -22.37
N ALA A 386 -5.20 3.98 -21.41
CA ALA A 386 -5.72 3.37 -20.19
C ALA A 386 -6.01 4.39 -19.10
N THR A 387 -7.05 4.16 -18.31
CA THR A 387 -7.33 4.91 -17.09
C THR A 387 -6.64 4.27 -15.88
N TYR A 388 -6.10 5.09 -14.98
CA TYR A 388 -5.47 4.63 -13.74
C TYR A 388 -6.12 5.24 -12.50
N GLY A 389 -6.16 4.50 -11.39
CA GLY A 389 -6.71 5.01 -10.12
C GLY A 389 -8.17 5.46 -10.24
N ASP A 390 -8.48 6.65 -9.73
CA ASP A 390 -9.81 7.25 -9.71
C ASP A 390 -10.13 8.06 -10.98
N GLY A 391 -9.63 7.62 -12.15
CA GLY A 391 -9.84 8.33 -13.42
C GLY A 391 -8.63 9.05 -13.97
N ASP A 392 -7.47 8.95 -13.33
CA ASP A 392 -6.24 9.66 -13.66
C ASP A 392 -5.52 9.12 -14.91
N ALA A 393 -4.66 10.00 -15.47
CA ALA A 393 -3.71 9.66 -16.51
C ALA A 393 -2.63 8.67 -16.04
N PRO A 394 -2.26 7.68 -16.88
CA PRO A 394 -1.11 6.82 -16.62
C PRO A 394 0.20 7.62 -16.76
N ALA A 395 1.27 7.14 -16.11
CA ALA A 395 2.56 7.81 -16.13
C ALA A 395 3.13 7.99 -17.55
N SER A 396 2.84 7.07 -18.47
CA SER A 396 3.27 7.16 -19.88
C SER A 396 2.48 8.17 -20.72
N ALA A 397 1.50 8.87 -20.13
CA ALA A 397 0.72 9.94 -20.77
C ALA A 397 1.00 11.33 -20.19
N ARG A 398 2.09 11.46 -19.42
CA ARG A 398 2.47 12.74 -18.81
C ARG A 398 2.69 13.83 -19.87
N GLY A 399 2.12 15.01 -19.62
CA GLY A 399 2.25 16.20 -20.48
C GLY A 399 1.62 16.01 -21.87
N PHE A 400 0.90 14.92 -22.10
CA PHE A 400 0.23 14.69 -23.38
C PHE A 400 -0.91 15.68 -23.60
N LEU A 401 -1.83 15.79 -22.62
CA LEU A 401 -2.98 16.68 -22.72
C LEU A 401 -2.54 18.14 -22.89
N ASP A 402 -1.56 18.59 -22.10
CA ASP A 402 -1.02 19.95 -22.18
C ASP A 402 -0.51 20.25 -23.61
N ARG A 403 0.26 19.33 -24.21
CA ARG A 403 0.78 19.49 -25.58
C ARG A 403 -0.30 19.39 -26.66
N LEU A 404 -1.27 18.49 -26.49
CA LEU A 404 -2.43 18.43 -27.38
C LEU A 404 -3.21 19.74 -27.31
N GLN A 405 -3.28 20.35 -26.12
CA GLN A 405 -3.94 21.62 -25.87
C GLN A 405 -3.11 22.86 -26.26
N THR A 406 -1.88 22.72 -26.74
CA THR A 406 -1.12 23.83 -27.32
C THR A 406 -1.12 23.82 -28.85
N LEU A 407 -1.67 22.78 -29.48
CA LEU A 407 -1.72 22.68 -30.93
C LEU A 407 -2.70 23.69 -31.56
N PRO A 408 -2.35 24.32 -32.70
CA PRO A 408 -3.28 25.15 -33.45
C PRO A 408 -4.53 24.35 -33.90
N VAL A 409 -5.66 25.04 -34.07
CA VAL A 409 -7.01 24.46 -34.31
C VAL A 409 -7.25 24.12 -35.80
N GLU A 410 -6.23 24.27 -36.65
CA GLU A 410 -6.27 23.93 -38.08
C GLU A 410 -6.50 22.42 -38.31
N PRO A 411 -6.92 21.97 -39.52
CA PRO A 411 -7.17 20.57 -39.78
C PRO A 411 -5.92 19.72 -39.52
N THR A 412 -5.90 19.11 -38.34
CA THR A 412 -4.84 18.27 -37.84
C THR A 412 -5.03 16.84 -38.34
N ILE A 413 -3.92 16.11 -38.39
CA ILE A 413 -3.86 14.68 -38.74
C ILE A 413 -5.00 13.92 -38.02
N PRO A 414 -5.81 13.11 -38.75
CA PRO A 414 -6.94 12.41 -38.15
C PRO A 414 -6.58 11.58 -36.92
N ILE A 415 -7.40 11.65 -35.86
CA ILE A 415 -7.14 10.97 -34.58
C ILE A 415 -8.21 9.89 -34.32
N ALA A 416 -7.76 8.71 -33.89
CA ALA A 416 -8.61 7.66 -33.32
C ALA A 416 -8.22 7.42 -31.85
N VAL A 417 -9.20 7.37 -30.95
CA VAL A 417 -8.97 7.11 -29.51
C VAL A 417 -9.68 5.84 -29.09
N LEU A 418 -8.91 4.91 -28.49
CA LEU A 418 -9.42 3.71 -27.85
C LEU A 418 -9.13 3.73 -26.35
N GLY A 419 -10.19 3.74 -25.53
CA GLY A 419 -10.09 3.71 -24.08
C GLY A 419 -9.95 2.29 -23.53
N PHE A 420 -9.05 2.09 -22.56
CA PHE A 420 -8.93 0.86 -21.78
C PHE A 420 -9.35 1.11 -20.34
N GLY A 421 -10.32 0.35 -19.85
CA GLY A 421 -10.83 0.51 -18.49
C GLY A 421 -11.45 -0.77 -17.94
N ASP A 422 -12.06 -0.64 -16.77
CA ASP A 422 -12.79 -1.71 -16.10
C ASP A 422 -14.09 -1.11 -15.54
N ARG A 423 -15.23 -1.60 -16.03
CA ARG A 423 -16.57 -1.09 -15.66
C ARG A 423 -16.92 -1.28 -14.18
N SER A 424 -16.14 -2.08 -13.43
CA SER A 424 -16.30 -2.19 -11.97
C SER A 424 -15.84 -0.94 -11.21
N PHE A 425 -15.18 0.00 -11.87
CA PHE A 425 -14.77 1.28 -11.30
C PHE A 425 -15.72 2.40 -11.75
N PRO A 426 -16.09 3.34 -10.85
CA PRO A 426 -16.99 4.45 -11.19
C PRO A 426 -16.48 5.32 -12.36
N ALA A 427 -15.16 5.53 -12.44
CA ALA A 427 -14.52 6.35 -13.47
C ALA A 427 -14.09 5.51 -14.71
N TYR A 428 -15.00 4.70 -15.26
CA TYR A 428 -14.72 3.82 -16.41
C TYR A 428 -14.21 4.61 -17.62
N CYS A 429 -12.97 4.32 -18.05
CA CYS A 429 -12.28 4.99 -19.16
C CYS A 429 -12.22 6.54 -19.05
N ALA A 430 -12.33 7.11 -17.85
CA ALA A 430 -12.43 8.57 -17.66
C ALA A 430 -11.27 9.36 -18.30
N PHE A 431 -10.01 8.94 -18.12
CA PHE A 431 -8.87 9.59 -18.76
C PHE A 431 -8.96 9.53 -20.30
N ALA A 432 -9.34 8.38 -20.87
CA ALA A 432 -9.50 8.24 -22.31
C ALA A 432 -10.63 9.13 -22.86
N GLN A 433 -11.72 9.31 -22.10
CA GLN A 433 -12.79 10.26 -22.45
C GLN A 433 -12.31 11.71 -22.43
N VAL A 434 -11.42 12.08 -21.50
CA VAL A 434 -10.79 13.42 -21.50
C VAL A 434 -9.91 13.60 -22.73
N VAL A 435 -9.14 12.58 -23.10
CA VAL A 435 -8.30 12.60 -24.31
C VAL A 435 -9.15 12.72 -25.58
N ALA A 436 -10.24 11.94 -25.69
CA ALA A 436 -11.14 12.00 -26.84
C ALA A 436 -11.75 13.41 -27.01
N ARG A 437 -12.32 13.97 -25.93
CA ARG A 437 -12.87 15.33 -25.94
C ARG A 437 -11.83 16.40 -26.28
N ALA A 438 -10.61 16.26 -25.76
CA ALA A 438 -9.51 17.18 -26.07
C ALA A 438 -9.06 17.10 -27.53
N ALA A 439 -9.11 15.92 -28.15
CA ALA A 439 -8.81 15.74 -29.57
C ALA A 439 -9.92 16.34 -30.45
N GLU A 440 -11.19 16.10 -30.12
CA GLU A 440 -12.34 16.66 -30.85
C GLU A 440 -12.34 18.20 -30.80
N ALA A 441 -12.04 18.79 -29.64
CA ALA A 441 -11.98 20.25 -29.46
C ALA A 441 -10.87 20.93 -30.29
N ARG A 442 -9.94 20.17 -30.87
CA ARG A 442 -8.81 20.69 -31.66
C ARG A 442 -9.04 20.68 -33.17
N GLY A 443 -10.27 20.40 -33.62
CA GLY A 443 -10.61 20.41 -35.04
C GLY A 443 -9.99 19.26 -35.84
N GLY A 444 -9.35 18.29 -35.16
CA GLY A 444 -8.85 17.09 -35.81
C GLY A 444 -10.03 16.26 -36.32
N SER A 445 -9.95 15.82 -37.58
CA SER A 445 -10.95 14.90 -38.12
C SER A 445 -10.90 13.59 -37.33
N THR A 446 -12.02 13.24 -36.68
CA THR A 446 -12.14 11.98 -35.94
C THR A 446 -12.13 10.83 -36.95
N LEU A 447 -11.07 10.00 -36.94
CA LEU A 447 -10.93 8.90 -37.90
C LEU A 447 -12.03 7.85 -37.70
N ILE A 448 -12.36 7.54 -36.45
CA ILE A 448 -13.47 6.69 -36.03
C ILE A 448 -13.99 7.16 -34.66
N PRO A 449 -15.28 6.95 -34.34
CA PRO A 449 -15.83 7.31 -33.03
C PRO A 449 -15.04 6.70 -31.86
N TYR A 450 -15.02 7.42 -30.73
CA TYR A 450 -14.41 6.92 -29.50
C TYR A 450 -15.07 5.61 -29.03
N GLU A 451 -14.25 4.57 -28.84
CA GLU A 451 -14.68 3.28 -28.31
C GLU A 451 -13.91 2.89 -27.04
N THR A 452 -14.40 1.86 -26.36
CA THR A 452 -13.79 1.37 -25.11
C THR A 452 -13.61 -0.14 -25.11
N VAL A 453 -12.53 -0.60 -24.49
CA VAL A 453 -12.22 -1.99 -24.18
C VAL A 453 -12.44 -2.22 -22.68
N ASP A 454 -13.43 -3.03 -22.33
CA ASP A 454 -13.67 -3.42 -20.94
C ASP A 454 -12.74 -4.58 -20.56
N ARG A 455 -12.03 -4.45 -19.44
CA ARG A 455 -11.21 -5.51 -18.82
C ARG A 455 -10.26 -6.21 -19.80
N GLN A 456 -9.68 -5.43 -20.72
CA GLN A 456 -8.74 -5.93 -21.74
C GLN A 456 -9.37 -7.02 -22.64
N SER A 457 -10.64 -6.86 -23.00
CA SER A 457 -11.36 -7.74 -23.93
C SER A 457 -10.68 -7.79 -25.31
N PRO A 458 -10.17 -8.95 -25.76
CA PRO A 458 -9.67 -9.10 -27.12
C PRO A 458 -10.77 -8.94 -28.18
N GLN A 459 -12.04 -9.19 -27.81
CA GLN A 459 -13.18 -9.08 -28.72
C GLN A 459 -13.56 -7.62 -28.96
N ASP A 460 -13.57 -6.79 -27.92
CA ASP A 460 -13.79 -5.34 -28.07
C ASP A 460 -12.69 -4.74 -28.95
N PHE A 461 -11.44 -5.17 -28.71
CA PHE A 461 -10.30 -4.76 -29.51
C PHE A 461 -10.38 -5.22 -30.97
N ALA A 462 -10.80 -6.46 -31.23
CA ALA A 462 -10.98 -6.98 -32.58
C ALA A 462 -12.14 -6.29 -33.32
N ARG A 463 -13.25 -5.99 -32.63
CA ARG A 463 -14.37 -5.22 -33.19
C ARG A 463 -13.90 -3.82 -33.59
N TRP A 464 -13.26 -3.10 -32.66
CA TRP A 464 -12.69 -1.79 -32.93
C TRP A 464 -11.65 -1.83 -34.05
N GLY A 465 -10.83 -2.87 -34.11
CA GLY A 465 -9.85 -3.09 -35.18
C GLY A 465 -10.48 -3.19 -36.56
N ARG A 466 -11.65 -3.84 -36.68
CA ARG A 466 -12.41 -3.87 -37.94
C ARG A 466 -12.93 -2.49 -38.32
N SER A 467 -13.53 -1.75 -37.38
CA SER A 467 -13.98 -0.37 -37.62
C SER A 467 -12.81 0.53 -38.07
N LEU A 468 -11.65 0.38 -37.44
CA LEU A 468 -10.43 1.10 -37.84
C LEU A 468 -9.96 0.70 -39.24
N GLY A 469 -9.96 -0.61 -39.56
CA GLY A 469 -9.61 -1.13 -40.88
C GLY A 469 -10.50 -0.58 -41.98
N GLU A 470 -11.82 -0.59 -41.76
CA GLU A 470 -12.83 -0.03 -42.66
C GLU A 470 -12.58 1.46 -42.94
N ALA A 471 -12.37 2.26 -41.89
CA ALA A 471 -12.04 3.68 -42.04
C ALA A 471 -10.70 3.94 -42.75
N MET A 472 -9.79 2.97 -42.70
CA MET A 472 -8.49 3.03 -43.36
C MET A 472 -8.49 2.43 -44.77
N GLY A 473 -9.57 1.80 -45.21
CA GLY A 473 -9.65 1.07 -46.48
C GLY A 473 -8.79 -0.21 -46.53
N ILE A 474 -8.53 -0.84 -45.37
CA ILE A 474 -7.69 -2.05 -45.28
C ILE A 474 -8.41 -3.18 -44.52
N GLY A 475 -8.14 -4.43 -44.91
CA GLY A 475 -8.60 -5.62 -44.19
C GLY A 475 -7.84 -5.83 -42.88
N LEU A 476 -8.14 -5.04 -41.84
CA LEU A 476 -7.46 -5.12 -40.55
C LEU A 476 -8.13 -6.14 -39.61
N GLU A 477 -7.48 -7.28 -39.42
CA GLU A 477 -7.89 -8.28 -38.42
C GLU A 477 -6.93 -8.30 -37.22
N LEU A 478 -7.44 -7.94 -36.05
CA LEU A 478 -6.65 -7.90 -34.81
C LEU A 478 -6.87 -9.16 -33.98
N VAL A 479 -5.89 -10.07 -34.03
CA VAL A 479 -5.86 -11.28 -33.19
C VAL A 479 -4.98 -11.02 -31.97
N HIS A 480 -5.53 -10.39 -30.94
CA HIS A 480 -4.81 -10.21 -29.68
C HIS A 480 -4.79 -11.52 -28.87
N ARG A 481 -3.59 -12.05 -28.64
CA ARG A 481 -3.37 -13.18 -27.74
C ARG A 481 -2.77 -12.66 -26.43
N PRO A 482 -3.58 -12.48 -25.37
CA PRO A 482 -3.01 -12.19 -24.06
C PRO A 482 -2.08 -13.32 -23.65
N ALA A 483 -0.99 -13.02 -22.96
CA ALA A 483 -0.13 -14.03 -22.35
C ALA A 483 -0.99 -14.87 -21.39
N LEU A 484 -1.32 -16.09 -21.79
CA LEU A 484 -2.20 -16.95 -21.02
C LEU A 484 -1.48 -17.42 -19.76
N PRO A 485 -2.12 -17.35 -18.58
CA PRO A 485 -1.65 -18.10 -17.43
C PRO A 485 -1.52 -19.58 -17.79
N ALA A 486 -0.58 -20.28 -17.17
CA ALA A 486 -0.40 -21.71 -17.39
C ALA A 486 -1.69 -22.47 -17.00
N ALA A 487 -2.50 -22.82 -18.00
CA ALA A 487 -3.73 -23.58 -17.81
C ALA A 487 -3.42 -25.06 -17.66
N SER A 488 -4.03 -25.67 -16.64
CA SER A 488 -3.88 -27.09 -16.29
C SER A 488 -5.18 -27.84 -16.60
N PRO A 489 -5.12 -29.15 -16.88
CA PRO A 489 -6.33 -29.96 -17.10
C PRO A 489 -7.15 -30.07 -15.81
N LEU A 490 -8.48 -29.96 -15.93
CA LEU A 490 -9.47 -30.24 -14.91
C LEU A 490 -10.43 -31.31 -15.41
N THR A 491 -10.47 -32.44 -14.69
CA THR A 491 -11.37 -33.55 -15.01
C THR A 491 -12.75 -33.31 -14.42
N LEU A 492 -13.80 -33.44 -15.25
CA LEU A 492 -15.18 -33.37 -14.81
C LEU A 492 -15.53 -34.61 -14.00
N VAL A 493 -16.16 -34.41 -12.85
CA VAL A 493 -16.59 -35.47 -11.93
C VAL A 493 -18.10 -35.67 -12.00
N SER A 494 -18.87 -34.59 -12.03
CA SER A 494 -20.33 -34.66 -12.09
C SER A 494 -20.92 -33.48 -12.88
N ARG A 495 -22.09 -33.73 -13.46
CA ARG A 495 -22.90 -32.75 -14.18
C ARG A 495 -24.36 -32.86 -13.77
N ARG A 496 -25.09 -31.73 -13.74
CA ARG A 496 -26.54 -31.69 -13.50
C ARG A 496 -27.19 -30.66 -14.43
N GLU A 497 -28.20 -31.09 -15.16
CA GLU A 497 -28.87 -30.28 -16.19
C GLU A 497 -30.19 -29.69 -15.71
N TYR A 498 -30.52 -28.52 -16.25
CA TYR A 498 -31.69 -27.72 -15.91
C TYR A 498 -32.16 -26.90 -17.11
N GLY A 499 -33.39 -26.40 -17.05
CA GLY A 499 -33.85 -25.28 -17.89
C GLY A 499 -34.18 -25.63 -19.34
N ALA A 500 -34.28 -26.91 -19.69
CA ALA A 500 -34.61 -27.35 -21.04
C ALA A 500 -36.02 -26.89 -21.47
N GLU A 501 -37.02 -27.08 -20.60
CA GLU A 501 -38.43 -26.76 -20.84
C GLU A 501 -38.67 -25.26 -21.01
N VAL A 502 -37.82 -24.43 -20.40
CA VAL A 502 -37.90 -22.96 -20.49
C VAL A 502 -36.96 -22.36 -21.52
N GLN A 503 -36.35 -23.16 -22.42
CA GLN A 503 -35.40 -22.70 -23.44
C GLN A 503 -34.23 -21.90 -22.82
N ALA A 504 -33.73 -22.35 -21.67
CA ALA A 504 -32.45 -21.91 -21.09
C ALA A 504 -31.67 -23.12 -20.56
N PRO A 505 -31.24 -24.03 -21.44
CA PRO A 505 -30.41 -25.17 -21.06
C PRO A 505 -29.20 -24.69 -20.24
N THR A 506 -29.13 -25.16 -19.01
CA THR A 506 -28.13 -24.78 -18.01
C THR A 506 -27.59 -26.04 -17.35
N VAL A 507 -26.28 -26.08 -17.11
CA VAL A 507 -25.61 -27.21 -16.47
C VAL A 507 -24.78 -26.71 -15.29
N ILE A 508 -24.81 -27.47 -14.19
CA ILE A 508 -23.89 -27.32 -13.06
C ILE A 508 -22.80 -28.37 -13.25
N LEU A 509 -21.53 -27.96 -13.28
CA LEU A 509 -20.38 -28.82 -13.51
C LEU A 509 -19.47 -28.81 -12.29
N GLN A 510 -19.09 -30.00 -11.79
CA GLN A 510 -18.11 -30.16 -10.73
C GLN A 510 -16.86 -30.85 -11.27
N PHE A 511 -15.71 -30.23 -11.07
CA PHE A 511 -14.39 -30.74 -11.46
C PHE A 511 -13.58 -31.17 -10.25
N ALA A 512 -12.76 -32.21 -10.44
CA ALA A 512 -11.81 -32.68 -9.44
C ALA A 512 -10.72 -31.63 -9.20
N LEU A 513 -10.27 -31.51 -7.95
CA LEU A 513 -9.06 -30.76 -7.65
C LEU A 513 -7.83 -31.53 -8.19
N PRO A 514 -7.00 -30.93 -9.04
CA PRO A 514 -5.84 -31.61 -9.57
C PRO A 514 -4.84 -31.90 -8.44
N LYS A 515 -4.35 -33.13 -8.38
CA LYS A 515 -3.29 -33.56 -7.46
C LYS A 515 -1.96 -32.99 -7.94
N VAL A 516 -1.62 -31.77 -7.52
CA VAL A 516 -0.34 -31.15 -7.90
C VAL A 516 0.76 -31.52 -6.88
N PRO A 517 1.90 -32.09 -7.32
CA PRO A 517 3.05 -32.36 -6.46
C PRO A 517 3.49 -31.12 -5.69
N PHE A 518 4.00 -31.31 -4.47
CA PHE A 518 4.37 -30.21 -3.57
C PHE A 518 5.38 -29.22 -4.20
N TRP A 519 6.33 -29.71 -4.99
CA TRP A 519 7.36 -28.89 -5.66
C TRP A 519 6.79 -27.94 -6.72
N HIS A 520 5.78 -28.36 -7.50
CA HIS A 520 5.08 -27.48 -8.44
C HIS A 520 4.27 -26.39 -7.71
N ARG A 521 3.75 -26.71 -6.52
CA ARG A 521 3.07 -25.77 -5.62
C ARG A 521 4.00 -24.65 -5.13
N LEU A 522 5.25 -24.97 -4.79
CA LEU A 522 6.29 -24.01 -4.42
C LEU A 522 6.69 -23.10 -5.59
N ALA A 523 6.72 -23.63 -6.81
CA ALA A 523 7.00 -22.88 -8.04
C ALA A 523 5.83 -22.01 -8.53
N GLY A 524 4.71 -21.93 -7.78
CA GLY A 524 3.51 -21.19 -8.17
C GLY A 524 2.76 -21.80 -9.37
N ARG A 525 3.05 -23.05 -9.72
CA ARG A 525 2.41 -23.80 -10.81
C ARG A 525 1.34 -24.73 -10.23
N GLY A 526 0.07 -24.39 -10.42
CA GLY A 526 -1.08 -25.19 -10.00
C GLY A 526 -2.29 -24.35 -9.59
N PHE A 527 -3.40 -25.00 -9.26
CA PHE A 527 -4.58 -24.34 -8.68
C PHE A 527 -4.25 -23.90 -7.25
N GLY A 528 -3.94 -22.61 -7.09
CA GLY A 528 -3.63 -21.98 -5.80
C GLY A 528 -4.82 -21.99 -4.82
N ARG A 529 -4.75 -21.16 -3.76
CA ARG A 529 -5.92 -20.93 -2.91
C ARG A 529 -6.98 -20.19 -3.72
N PHE A 530 -8.22 -20.70 -3.70
CA PHE A 530 -9.38 -20.07 -4.31
C PHE A 530 -10.60 -20.18 -3.39
N SER A 531 -11.54 -19.26 -3.56
CA SER A 531 -12.81 -19.18 -2.82
C SER A 531 -13.98 -19.01 -3.78
N ALA A 532 -15.20 -19.29 -3.31
CA ALA A 532 -16.40 -18.87 -4.04
C ALA A 532 -16.32 -17.38 -4.37
N GLY A 533 -16.80 -17.01 -5.56
CA GLY A 533 -16.69 -15.64 -6.11
C GLY A 533 -15.40 -15.37 -6.91
N ASP A 534 -14.35 -16.19 -6.79
CA ASP A 534 -13.25 -16.22 -7.78
C ASP A 534 -13.76 -16.73 -9.14
N LEU A 535 -12.97 -16.59 -10.20
CA LEU A 535 -13.34 -16.99 -11.55
C LEU A 535 -12.50 -18.17 -12.03
N LEU A 536 -13.15 -19.16 -12.67
CA LEU A 536 -12.50 -20.20 -13.46
C LEU A 536 -12.37 -19.72 -14.90
N GLY A 537 -11.15 -19.52 -15.37
CA GLY A 537 -10.86 -19.27 -16.78
C GLY A 537 -10.73 -20.59 -17.53
N VAL A 538 -11.67 -20.92 -18.41
CA VAL A 538 -11.65 -22.12 -19.26
C VAL A 538 -11.16 -21.73 -20.65
N LEU A 539 -10.19 -22.47 -21.17
CA LEU A 539 -9.72 -22.37 -22.55
C LEU A 539 -10.45 -23.42 -23.39
N PRO A 540 -11.41 -23.02 -24.24
CA PRO A 540 -12.09 -23.96 -25.12
C PRO A 540 -11.15 -24.42 -26.25
N GLU A 541 -11.39 -25.62 -26.75
CA GLU A 541 -10.69 -26.13 -27.93
C GLU A 541 -11.02 -25.25 -29.14
N GLY A 542 -10.02 -24.92 -29.95
CA GLY A 542 -10.16 -24.02 -31.10
C GLY A 542 -10.14 -22.52 -30.75
N SER A 543 -9.93 -22.11 -29.49
CA SER A 543 -9.71 -20.69 -29.15
C SER A 543 -8.63 -20.49 -28.10
N SER A 544 -7.77 -19.50 -28.32
CA SER A 544 -6.82 -19.02 -27.31
C SER A 544 -7.42 -18.00 -26.34
N VAL A 545 -8.73 -17.71 -26.42
CA VAL A 545 -9.39 -16.70 -25.57
C VAL A 545 -10.19 -17.38 -24.47
N PRO A 546 -9.77 -17.28 -23.20
CA PRO A 546 -10.45 -17.93 -22.09
C PRO A 546 -11.82 -17.32 -21.84
N ARG A 547 -12.78 -18.15 -21.41
CA ARG A 547 -14.08 -17.73 -20.87
C ARG A 547 -14.07 -17.90 -19.36
N PHE A 548 -14.59 -16.89 -18.66
CA PHE A 548 -14.61 -16.87 -17.21
C PHE A 548 -15.97 -17.31 -16.68
N TYR A 549 -15.94 -18.17 -15.67
CA TYR A 549 -17.13 -18.66 -14.97
C TYR A 549 -16.94 -18.45 -13.47
N SER A 550 -17.93 -17.85 -12.81
CA SER A 550 -17.85 -17.57 -11.37
C SER A 550 -17.93 -18.86 -10.57
N LEU A 551 -16.97 -19.04 -9.65
CA LEU A 551 -16.85 -20.24 -8.84
C LEU A 551 -17.96 -20.32 -7.80
N ALA A 552 -18.67 -21.45 -7.80
CA ALA A 552 -19.67 -21.85 -6.82
C ALA A 552 -19.05 -22.64 -5.65
N SER A 553 -17.73 -22.86 -5.64
CA SER A 553 -17.02 -23.56 -4.56
C SER A 553 -15.72 -22.85 -4.18
N GLY A 554 -15.24 -23.13 -2.98
CA GLY A 554 -13.90 -22.80 -2.53
C GLY A 554 -13.03 -24.05 -2.41
N ARG A 555 -11.71 -23.85 -2.25
CA ARG A 555 -10.73 -24.95 -2.18
C ARG A 555 -11.03 -25.97 -1.07
N ARG A 556 -11.69 -25.55 0.01
CA ARG A 556 -12.04 -26.42 1.15
C ARG A 556 -13.19 -27.39 0.83
N ASP A 557 -13.96 -27.13 -0.21
CA ASP A 557 -15.06 -28.02 -0.62
C ASP A 557 -14.54 -29.30 -1.30
N GLY A 558 -13.27 -29.32 -1.73
CA GLY A 558 -12.65 -30.49 -2.36
C GLY A 558 -12.88 -30.59 -3.88
N PHE A 559 -13.64 -29.68 -4.46
CA PHE A 559 -13.96 -29.64 -5.89
C PHE A 559 -14.07 -28.20 -6.41
N ILE A 560 -14.03 -28.04 -7.73
CA ILE A 560 -14.28 -26.78 -8.44
C ILE A 560 -15.66 -26.87 -9.07
N GLU A 561 -16.58 -25.98 -8.73
CA GLU A 561 -17.94 -25.98 -9.31
C GLU A 561 -18.25 -24.67 -10.03
N ILE A 562 -18.86 -24.78 -11.20
CA ILE A 562 -19.34 -23.66 -12.01
C ILE A 562 -20.75 -23.93 -12.53
N VAL A 563 -21.47 -22.86 -12.87
CA VAL A 563 -22.79 -22.93 -13.51
C VAL A 563 -22.68 -22.34 -14.92
N VAL A 564 -23.13 -23.08 -15.92
CA VAL A 564 -22.97 -22.74 -17.34
C VAL A 564 -24.33 -22.75 -18.02
N LYS A 565 -24.72 -21.61 -18.60
CA LYS A 565 -25.86 -21.55 -19.53
C LYS A 565 -25.34 -21.79 -20.95
N LYS A 566 -25.99 -22.68 -21.69
CA LYS A 566 -25.69 -22.89 -23.11
C LYS A 566 -26.18 -21.69 -23.90
N HIS A 567 -25.28 -21.10 -24.68
CA HIS A 567 -25.61 -20.01 -25.60
C HIS A 567 -25.67 -20.57 -27.03
N PRO A 568 -26.67 -20.18 -27.84
CA PRO A 568 -26.66 -20.49 -29.27
C PRO A 568 -25.34 -20.03 -29.91
N ALA A 569 -24.71 -20.91 -30.70
CA ALA A 569 -23.39 -20.70 -31.31
C ALA A 569 -22.23 -20.37 -30.34
N GLY A 570 -22.41 -20.57 -29.02
CA GLY A 570 -21.36 -20.34 -28.04
C GLY A 570 -20.34 -21.48 -28.02
N LEU A 571 -19.10 -21.22 -28.46
CA LEU A 571 -18.02 -22.22 -28.49
C LEU A 571 -17.77 -22.87 -27.11
N CYS A 572 -17.39 -22.05 -26.12
CA CYS A 572 -17.03 -22.56 -24.79
C CYS A 572 -18.24 -23.11 -24.02
N SER A 573 -19.39 -22.44 -24.09
CA SER A 573 -20.60 -22.91 -23.42
C SER A 573 -21.17 -24.17 -24.07
N GLY A 574 -21.04 -24.33 -25.39
CA GLY A 574 -21.39 -25.56 -26.10
C GLY A 574 -20.49 -26.73 -25.71
N GLN A 575 -19.16 -26.54 -25.72
CA GLN A 575 -18.20 -27.57 -25.27
C GLN A 575 -18.44 -27.99 -23.83
N LEU A 576 -18.62 -27.02 -22.91
CA LEU A 576 -18.90 -27.32 -21.50
C LEU A 576 -20.26 -27.98 -21.28
N PHE A 577 -21.28 -27.60 -22.05
CA PHE A 577 -22.61 -28.22 -21.96
C PHE A 577 -22.61 -29.67 -22.48
N ASN A 578 -21.73 -30.01 -23.42
CA ASN A 578 -21.62 -31.37 -23.95
C ASN A 578 -20.51 -32.19 -23.24
N LEU A 579 -19.93 -31.67 -22.16
CA LEU A 579 -18.81 -32.32 -21.46
C LEU A 579 -19.29 -33.47 -20.58
N GLU A 580 -18.77 -34.67 -20.81
CA GLU A 580 -19.12 -35.86 -20.02
C GLU A 580 -18.18 -36.09 -18.82
N PRO A 581 -18.66 -36.69 -17.71
CA PRO A 581 -17.81 -37.07 -16.60
C PRO A 581 -16.63 -37.93 -17.05
N GLY A 582 -15.44 -37.66 -16.52
CA GLY A 582 -14.17 -38.27 -16.94
C GLY A 582 -13.41 -37.48 -18.01
N CYS A 583 -14.08 -36.63 -18.79
CA CYS A 583 -13.42 -35.72 -19.72
C CYS A 583 -12.73 -34.55 -18.99
N ALA A 584 -11.75 -33.92 -19.64
CA ALA A 584 -10.99 -32.82 -19.06
C ALA A 584 -11.07 -31.54 -19.90
N VAL A 585 -11.00 -30.39 -19.22
CA VAL A 585 -10.88 -29.06 -19.85
C VAL A 585 -9.62 -28.36 -19.37
N ARG A 586 -9.04 -27.49 -20.22
CA ARG A 586 -7.90 -26.65 -19.80
C ARG A 586 -8.41 -25.42 -19.07
N ALA A 587 -8.01 -25.25 -17.80
CA ALA A 587 -8.45 -24.12 -17.01
C ALA A 587 -7.39 -23.55 -16.06
N PHE A 588 -7.65 -22.36 -15.54
CA PHE A 588 -6.86 -21.69 -14.51
C PHE A 588 -7.76 -20.83 -13.60
N ILE A 589 -7.27 -20.45 -12.43
CA ILE A 589 -8.01 -19.56 -11.51
C ILE A 589 -7.59 -18.12 -11.71
N ARG A 590 -8.58 -17.23 -11.77
CA ARG A 590 -8.42 -15.78 -11.64
C ARG A 590 -9.08 -15.34 -10.34
N THR A 591 -8.27 -14.82 -9.42
CA THR A 591 -8.79 -14.30 -8.15
C THR A 591 -9.65 -13.06 -8.37
N ASN A 592 -10.79 -12.98 -7.68
CA ASN A 592 -11.71 -11.85 -7.69
C ASN A 592 -12.00 -11.38 -6.25
N PRO A 593 -11.01 -10.79 -5.56
CA PRO A 593 -11.14 -10.42 -4.14
C PRO A 593 -12.26 -9.40 -3.87
N GLY A 594 -12.66 -8.62 -4.89
CA GLY A 594 -13.77 -7.67 -4.77
C GLY A 594 -15.13 -8.34 -4.54
N PHE A 595 -15.28 -9.59 -5.00
CA PHE A 595 -16.52 -10.35 -4.92
C PHE A 595 -16.41 -11.54 -3.97
N HIS A 596 -15.69 -11.40 -2.84
CA HIS A 596 -15.68 -12.41 -1.77
C HIS A 596 -16.62 -12.00 -0.63
N ALA A 597 -17.35 -12.94 -0.04
CA ALA A 597 -18.22 -12.68 1.11
C ALA A 597 -17.49 -12.13 2.36
N GLY A 598 -16.21 -12.48 2.54
CA GLY A 598 -15.40 -12.12 3.71
C GLY A 598 -15.73 -12.97 4.95
N ARG A 599 -15.19 -12.58 6.12
CA ARG A 599 -15.37 -13.30 7.40
C ARG A 599 -16.23 -12.57 8.43
N SER A 600 -16.82 -11.43 8.05
CA SER A 600 -17.67 -10.62 8.92
C SER A 600 -18.95 -11.35 9.34
N ARG A 601 -19.52 -10.95 10.49
CA ARG A 601 -20.84 -11.40 10.99
C ARG A 601 -22.01 -10.54 10.50
N ILE A 602 -21.73 -9.34 9.97
CA ILE A 602 -22.72 -8.39 9.43
C ILE A 602 -23.58 -9.07 8.35
N PRO A 603 -24.90 -8.91 8.23
CA PRO A 603 -25.70 -9.63 7.23
C PRO A 603 -25.23 -9.52 5.75
N LEU A 604 -25.51 -10.55 4.95
CA LEU A 604 -25.39 -10.50 3.48
C LEU A 604 -26.76 -10.48 2.81
N ILE A 605 -26.87 -9.61 1.82
CA ILE A 605 -27.97 -9.59 0.86
C ILE A 605 -27.40 -10.04 -0.48
N LEU A 606 -27.72 -11.27 -0.87
CA LEU A 606 -27.27 -11.90 -2.11
C LEU A 606 -28.39 -11.80 -3.14
N ILE A 607 -28.11 -11.26 -4.32
CA ILE A 607 -29.10 -11.04 -5.36
C ILE A 607 -28.57 -11.63 -6.66
N GLY A 608 -29.30 -12.55 -7.27
CA GLY A 608 -28.91 -13.08 -8.57
C GLY A 608 -30.05 -13.72 -9.35
N ALA A 609 -29.82 -13.93 -10.63
CA ALA A 609 -30.79 -14.58 -11.51
C ALA A 609 -30.11 -15.54 -12.48
N GLY A 610 -30.76 -16.66 -12.78
CA GLY A 610 -30.21 -17.72 -13.62
C GLY A 610 -28.83 -18.18 -13.14
N THR A 611 -27.83 -18.16 -14.02
CA THR A 611 -26.47 -18.61 -13.68
C THR A 611 -25.74 -17.73 -12.67
N GLY A 612 -26.26 -16.52 -12.39
CA GLY A 612 -25.76 -15.66 -11.32
C GLY A 612 -25.84 -16.29 -9.92
N ILE A 613 -26.61 -17.37 -9.75
CA ILE A 613 -26.67 -18.13 -8.50
C ILE A 613 -25.33 -18.79 -8.13
N GLY A 614 -24.45 -19.08 -9.10
CA GLY A 614 -23.23 -19.85 -8.89
C GLY A 614 -22.40 -19.39 -7.67
N PRO A 615 -21.82 -18.18 -7.70
CA PRO A 615 -21.02 -17.69 -6.57
C PRO A 615 -21.85 -17.49 -5.30
N LEU A 616 -23.14 -17.18 -5.42
CA LEU A 616 -24.04 -16.96 -4.28
C LEU A 616 -24.30 -18.26 -3.51
N ALA A 617 -24.56 -19.37 -4.21
CA ALA A 617 -24.64 -20.71 -3.64
C ALA A 617 -23.32 -21.09 -2.97
N GLY A 618 -22.17 -20.74 -3.57
CA GLY A 618 -20.86 -20.94 -2.96
C GLY A 618 -20.67 -20.16 -1.66
N PHE A 619 -21.18 -18.93 -1.55
CA PHE A 619 -21.15 -18.19 -0.29
C PHE A 619 -22.01 -18.84 0.79
N VAL A 620 -23.21 -19.33 0.43
CA VAL A 620 -24.09 -20.05 1.37
C VAL A 620 -23.43 -21.37 1.82
N ARG A 621 -22.87 -22.14 0.89
CA ARG A 621 -22.11 -23.37 1.18
C ARG A 621 -21.01 -23.12 2.20
N ALA A 622 -20.20 -22.07 1.97
CA ALA A 622 -19.07 -21.71 2.81
C ALA A 622 -19.46 -21.06 4.16
N ASN A 623 -20.74 -20.77 4.40
CA ASN A 623 -21.24 -20.06 5.59
C ASN A 623 -21.30 -20.95 6.85
N ALA A 624 -20.19 -21.58 7.22
CA ALA A 624 -20.09 -22.42 8.40
C ALA A 624 -20.33 -21.65 9.72
N ARG A 625 -20.15 -20.32 9.72
CA ARG A 625 -20.39 -19.46 10.89
C ARG A 625 -21.85 -19.00 11.03
N ARG A 626 -22.75 -19.46 10.16
CA ARG A 626 -24.18 -19.10 10.17
C ARG A 626 -24.42 -17.59 10.23
N ARG A 627 -23.61 -16.83 9.49
CA ARG A 627 -23.85 -15.40 9.25
C ARG A 627 -25.25 -15.25 8.63
N PRO A 628 -26.08 -14.26 8.98
CA PRO A 628 -27.35 -14.05 8.30
C PRO A 628 -27.12 -13.81 6.80
N ILE A 629 -27.69 -14.67 5.97
CA ILE A 629 -27.67 -14.55 4.50
C ILE A 629 -29.12 -14.55 4.00
N HIS A 630 -29.47 -13.49 3.27
CA HIS A 630 -30.74 -13.33 2.57
C HIS A 630 -30.46 -13.46 1.07
N LEU A 631 -31.04 -14.45 0.42
CA LEU A 631 -30.85 -14.73 -1.00
C LEU A 631 -32.13 -14.41 -1.77
N PHE A 632 -32.04 -13.48 -2.71
CA PHE A 632 -33.05 -13.17 -3.72
C PHE A 632 -32.64 -13.82 -5.04
N PHE A 633 -33.39 -14.82 -5.49
CA PHE A 633 -33.04 -15.62 -6.66
C PHE A 633 -34.14 -15.58 -7.74
N GLY A 634 -33.76 -15.11 -8.93
CA GLY A 634 -34.61 -15.07 -10.12
C GLY A 634 -34.46 -16.32 -10.99
N MET A 635 -35.57 -16.96 -11.33
CA MET A 635 -35.66 -18.11 -12.22
C MET A 635 -36.82 -17.94 -13.21
N ARG A 636 -36.88 -18.76 -14.25
CA ARG A 636 -38.01 -18.73 -15.20
C ARG A 636 -39.18 -19.52 -14.63
N HIS A 637 -38.96 -20.77 -14.24
CA HIS A 637 -39.99 -21.67 -13.75
C HIS A 637 -39.45 -22.63 -12.67
N PRO A 638 -40.09 -22.75 -11.49
CA PRO A 638 -39.58 -23.54 -10.36
C PRO A 638 -39.30 -25.01 -10.65
N ALA A 639 -40.03 -25.61 -11.59
CA ALA A 639 -39.85 -27.01 -11.95
C ALA A 639 -38.72 -27.26 -12.96
N SER A 640 -38.21 -26.21 -13.64
CA SER A 640 -37.27 -26.35 -14.75
C SER A 640 -35.89 -25.79 -14.42
N ASP A 641 -35.80 -24.58 -13.87
CA ASP A 641 -34.53 -23.86 -13.67
C ASP A 641 -34.32 -23.35 -12.23
N PHE A 642 -34.91 -24.02 -11.24
CA PHE A 642 -34.57 -23.81 -9.83
C PHE A 642 -33.24 -24.50 -9.48
N LEU A 643 -32.15 -23.85 -9.88
CA LEU A 643 -30.78 -24.29 -9.60
C LEU A 643 -30.51 -24.40 -8.09
N TYR A 644 -29.85 -25.48 -7.67
CA TYR A 644 -29.52 -25.79 -6.27
C TYR A 644 -30.72 -25.89 -5.31
N LYS A 645 -31.94 -26.20 -5.80
CA LYS A 645 -33.15 -26.26 -4.96
C LYS A 645 -32.94 -27.09 -3.68
N ASP A 646 -32.47 -28.33 -3.82
CA ASP A 646 -32.31 -29.24 -2.68
C ASP A 646 -31.22 -28.76 -1.71
N GLU A 647 -30.10 -28.24 -2.23
CA GLU A 647 -29.04 -27.69 -1.40
C GLU A 647 -29.46 -26.43 -0.67
N LEU A 648 -30.17 -25.51 -1.33
CA LEU A 648 -30.67 -24.28 -0.70
C LEU A 648 -31.68 -24.60 0.40
N THR A 649 -32.61 -25.54 0.16
CA THR A 649 -33.55 -26.01 1.18
C THR A 649 -32.83 -26.67 2.36
N ARG A 650 -31.80 -27.48 2.11
CA ARG A 650 -30.97 -28.06 3.17
C ARG A 650 -30.20 -27.00 3.94
N TRP A 651 -29.53 -26.06 3.26
CA TRP A 651 -28.76 -25.00 3.89
C TRP A 651 -29.64 -24.03 4.68
N HIS A 652 -30.90 -23.86 4.30
CA HIS A 652 -31.88 -23.14 5.10
C HIS A 652 -32.17 -23.86 6.41
N ARG A 653 -32.45 -25.18 6.38
CA ARG A 653 -32.63 -26.01 7.59
C ARG A 653 -31.38 -26.04 8.49
N GLU A 654 -30.19 -26.02 7.91
CA GLU A 654 -28.91 -25.98 8.66
C GLU A 654 -28.58 -24.60 9.25
N GLY A 655 -29.38 -23.56 8.96
CA GLY A 655 -29.13 -22.17 9.37
C GLY A 655 -27.97 -21.50 8.63
N ARG A 656 -27.48 -22.08 7.51
CA ARG A 656 -26.49 -21.44 6.63
C ARG A 656 -27.13 -20.41 5.70
N LEU A 657 -28.41 -20.57 5.37
CA LEU A 657 -29.22 -19.62 4.63
C LEU A 657 -30.36 -19.13 5.51
N HIS A 658 -30.42 -17.84 5.81
CA HIS A 658 -31.43 -17.31 6.72
C HIS A 658 -32.77 -17.09 6.03
N ARG A 659 -32.75 -16.56 4.80
CA ARG A 659 -33.96 -16.31 4.01
C ARG A 659 -33.71 -16.60 2.53
N LEU A 660 -34.67 -17.23 1.87
CA LEU A 660 -34.68 -17.48 0.43
C LEU A 660 -35.95 -16.89 -0.18
N VAL A 661 -35.78 -15.97 -1.12
CA VAL A 661 -36.88 -15.30 -1.84
C VAL A 661 -36.74 -15.61 -3.32
N GLY A 662 -37.68 -16.38 -3.86
CA GLY A 662 -37.73 -16.73 -5.29
C GLY A 662 -38.52 -15.71 -6.11
N ALA A 663 -38.06 -15.40 -7.32
CA ALA A 663 -38.81 -14.63 -8.30
C ALA A 663 -38.92 -15.42 -9.61
N CYS A 664 -40.15 -15.70 -10.06
CA CYS A 664 -40.42 -16.50 -11.25
C CYS A 664 -40.88 -15.62 -12.40
N SER A 665 -40.10 -15.53 -13.47
CA SER A 665 -40.43 -14.68 -14.61
C SER A 665 -41.46 -15.30 -15.55
N ARG A 666 -41.71 -16.61 -15.47
CA ARG A 666 -42.72 -17.33 -16.26
C ARG A 666 -43.61 -18.11 -15.30
N GLY A 667 -44.87 -17.72 -15.21
CA GLY A 667 -45.86 -18.31 -14.33
C GLY A 667 -47.13 -17.46 -14.30
N ARG A 668 -48.07 -17.81 -13.42
CA ARG A 668 -49.36 -17.10 -13.30
C ARG A 668 -49.19 -15.62 -12.92
N MET A 669 -48.14 -15.28 -12.17
CA MET A 669 -47.78 -13.90 -11.79
C MET A 669 -46.29 -13.67 -12.05
N PRO A 670 -45.91 -13.24 -13.27
CA PRO A 670 -44.53 -12.99 -13.64
C PRO A 670 -43.88 -11.94 -12.73
N ARG A 671 -42.75 -12.28 -12.12
CA ARG A 671 -41.98 -11.39 -11.24
C ARG A 671 -40.49 -11.57 -11.43
N TYR A 672 -39.76 -10.45 -11.34
CA TYR A 672 -38.30 -10.42 -11.35
C TYR A 672 -37.75 -10.11 -9.96
N VAL A 673 -36.45 -10.26 -9.78
CA VAL A 673 -35.79 -10.06 -8.48
C VAL A 673 -35.97 -8.64 -7.95
N GLN A 674 -36.00 -7.62 -8.82
CA GLN A 674 -36.24 -6.23 -8.40
C GLN A 674 -37.63 -6.02 -7.79
N HIS A 675 -38.66 -6.75 -8.27
CA HIS A 675 -39.99 -6.70 -7.66
C HIS A 675 -39.97 -7.36 -6.27
N ALA A 676 -39.30 -8.50 -6.14
CA ALA A 676 -39.14 -9.18 -4.85
C ALA A 676 -38.34 -8.34 -3.83
N LEU A 677 -37.40 -7.51 -4.29
CA LEU A 677 -36.69 -6.56 -3.43
C LEU A 677 -37.63 -5.45 -2.92
N LEU A 678 -38.48 -4.89 -3.79
CA LEU A 678 -39.44 -3.85 -3.41
C LEU A 678 -40.48 -4.36 -2.41
N GLU A 679 -40.94 -5.60 -2.56
CA GLU A 679 -41.85 -6.25 -1.59
C GLU A 679 -41.26 -6.35 -0.17
N GLU A 680 -39.93 -6.46 -0.05
CA GLU A 680 -39.21 -6.53 1.23
C GLU A 680 -38.47 -5.22 1.58
N ALA A 681 -38.84 -4.10 0.96
CA ALA A 681 -38.13 -2.82 1.02
C ALA A 681 -37.76 -2.40 2.47
N ALA A 682 -38.73 -2.43 3.39
CA ALA A 682 -38.52 -2.00 4.78
C ALA A 682 -37.45 -2.85 5.49
N GLN A 683 -37.47 -4.17 5.30
CA GLN A 683 -36.51 -5.10 5.92
C GLN A 683 -35.11 -4.92 5.32
N ILE A 684 -35.04 -4.77 3.99
CA ILE A 684 -33.78 -4.51 3.28
C ILE A 684 -33.16 -3.19 3.73
N ALA A 685 -33.95 -2.11 3.80
CA ALA A 685 -33.48 -0.80 4.26
C ALA A 685 -32.96 -0.87 5.70
N ALA A 686 -33.65 -1.58 6.60
CA ALA A 686 -33.20 -1.78 7.98
C ALA A 686 -31.87 -2.55 8.06
N MET A 687 -31.72 -3.64 7.30
CA MET A 687 -30.47 -4.39 7.22
C MET A 687 -29.32 -3.54 6.70
N ILE A 688 -29.57 -2.74 5.65
CA ILE A 688 -28.56 -1.86 5.07
C ILE A 688 -28.20 -0.74 6.06
N ARG A 689 -29.15 -0.19 6.82
CA ARG A 689 -28.82 0.76 7.90
C ARG A 689 -27.93 0.10 8.97
N GLY A 690 -28.18 -1.17 9.28
CA GLY A 690 -27.37 -2.00 10.19
C GLY A 690 -26.02 -2.46 9.62
N GLY A 691 -25.58 -1.94 8.46
CA GLY A 691 -24.27 -2.22 7.89
C GLY A 691 -24.23 -3.36 6.87
N ALA A 692 -25.37 -4.00 6.53
CA ALA A 692 -25.42 -5.14 5.60
C ALA A 692 -24.67 -4.88 4.29
N ARG A 693 -24.10 -5.96 3.74
CA ARG A 693 -23.38 -5.93 2.47
C ARG A 693 -24.21 -6.60 1.37
N ILE A 694 -24.29 -5.94 0.23
CA ILE A 694 -25.05 -6.33 -0.95
C ILE A 694 -24.09 -6.90 -2.00
N MET A 695 -24.45 -8.07 -2.55
CA MET A 695 -23.68 -8.73 -3.60
C MET A 695 -24.62 -9.15 -4.73
N VAL A 696 -24.41 -8.59 -5.92
CA VAL A 696 -25.25 -8.84 -7.10
C VAL A 696 -24.49 -9.66 -8.14
N CYS A 697 -25.06 -10.74 -8.66
CA CYS A 697 -24.45 -11.53 -9.74
C CYS A 697 -25.48 -11.95 -10.79
N GLY A 698 -25.14 -11.80 -12.07
CA GLY A 698 -26.00 -12.17 -13.20
C GLY A 698 -25.83 -11.28 -14.42
N GLY A 699 -26.88 -11.18 -15.24
CA GLY A 699 -26.88 -10.35 -16.45
C GLY A 699 -27.03 -8.84 -16.18
N ARG A 700 -26.57 -8.01 -17.12
CA ARG A 700 -26.58 -6.54 -17.01
C ARG A 700 -27.97 -5.94 -16.79
N ASP A 701 -28.97 -6.38 -17.55
CA ASP A 701 -30.33 -5.83 -17.43
C ASP A 701 -30.91 -6.07 -16.03
N MET A 702 -30.62 -7.24 -15.45
CA MET A 702 -30.99 -7.56 -14.08
C MET A 702 -30.28 -6.64 -13.08
N ALA A 703 -28.98 -6.42 -13.24
CA ALA A 703 -28.22 -5.54 -12.35
C ALA A 703 -28.71 -4.08 -12.41
N VAL A 704 -29.07 -3.58 -13.59
CA VAL A 704 -29.68 -2.24 -13.76
C VAL A 704 -31.01 -2.16 -13.00
N GLY A 705 -31.90 -3.14 -13.20
CA GLY A 705 -33.18 -3.20 -12.49
C GLY A 705 -33.03 -3.28 -10.97
N VAL A 706 -32.07 -4.08 -10.49
CA VAL A 706 -31.74 -4.18 -9.05
C VAL A 706 -31.20 -2.86 -8.51
N SER A 707 -30.32 -2.19 -9.24
CA SER A 707 -29.77 -0.90 -8.81
C SER A 707 -30.86 0.18 -8.73
N ALA A 708 -31.83 0.16 -9.65
CA ALA A 708 -32.98 1.08 -9.62
C ALA A 708 -33.87 0.81 -8.40
N ALA A 709 -34.26 -0.46 -8.17
CA ALA A 709 -35.05 -0.84 -7.00
C ALA A 709 -34.33 -0.52 -5.68
N LEU A 710 -33.01 -0.75 -5.60
CA LEU A 710 -32.23 -0.37 -4.42
C LEU A 710 -32.14 1.14 -4.23
N ALA A 711 -32.12 1.95 -5.29
CA ALA A 711 -32.18 3.40 -5.16
C ALA A 711 -33.50 3.84 -4.52
N GLU A 712 -34.62 3.23 -4.92
CA GLU A 712 -35.94 3.49 -4.33
C GLU A 712 -36.01 3.06 -2.86
N ILE A 713 -35.54 1.85 -2.53
CA ILE A 713 -35.52 1.33 -1.15
C ILE A 713 -34.65 2.19 -0.23
N LEU A 714 -33.57 2.78 -0.76
CA LEU A 714 -32.60 3.54 0.01
C LEU A 714 -32.90 5.03 0.12
N ALA A 715 -33.75 5.58 -0.74
CA ALA A 715 -34.10 7.00 -0.74
C ALA A 715 -34.63 7.49 0.63
N PRO A 716 -35.52 6.76 1.35
CA PRO A 716 -36.02 7.19 2.66
C PRO A 716 -34.95 7.23 3.76
N VAL A 717 -33.78 6.62 3.55
CA VAL A 717 -32.70 6.54 4.54
C VAL A 717 -31.48 7.37 4.15
N GLY A 718 -31.59 8.21 3.12
CA GLY A 718 -30.52 9.11 2.67
C GLY A 718 -29.29 8.39 2.09
N LEU A 719 -29.42 7.13 1.67
CA LEU A 719 -28.35 6.34 1.08
C LEU A 719 -28.59 6.17 -0.42
N THR A 720 -27.52 5.90 -1.17
CA THR A 720 -27.61 5.56 -2.60
C THR A 720 -26.75 4.34 -2.93
N PRO A 721 -27.09 3.56 -3.98
CA PRO A 721 -26.23 2.47 -4.44
C PRO A 721 -24.81 2.94 -4.76
N ALA A 722 -24.64 4.16 -5.29
CA ALA A 722 -23.33 4.75 -5.59
C ALA A 722 -22.48 4.96 -4.32
N LEU A 723 -23.09 5.48 -3.25
CA LEU A 723 -22.44 5.64 -1.96
C LEU A 723 -22.01 4.28 -1.38
N LEU A 724 -22.90 3.28 -1.41
CA LEU A 724 -22.59 1.93 -0.92
C LEU A 724 -21.49 1.24 -1.75
N LYS A 725 -21.41 1.50 -3.06
CA LYS A 725 -20.32 1.03 -3.93
C LYS A 725 -18.99 1.67 -3.52
N ALA A 726 -18.98 2.98 -3.23
CA ALA A 726 -17.80 3.70 -2.76
C ALA A 726 -17.31 3.19 -1.39
N GLU A 727 -18.22 2.80 -0.50
CA GLU A 727 -17.92 2.18 0.80
C GLU A 727 -17.52 0.69 0.71
N GLY A 728 -17.66 0.07 -0.48
CA GLY A 728 -17.42 -1.36 -0.67
C GLY A 728 -18.50 -2.27 -0.05
N ARG A 729 -19.64 -1.71 0.35
CA ARG A 729 -20.79 -2.41 0.92
C ARG A 729 -21.78 -2.88 -0.14
N TYR A 730 -21.63 -2.42 -1.38
CA TYR A 730 -22.33 -2.93 -2.54
C TYR A 730 -21.28 -3.36 -3.58
N VAL A 731 -21.33 -4.62 -4.01
CA VAL A 731 -20.42 -5.17 -5.05
C VAL A 731 -21.19 -5.98 -6.09
N GLU A 732 -20.67 -6.04 -7.31
CA GLU A 732 -21.32 -6.75 -8.43
C GLU A 732 -20.33 -7.65 -9.18
N ASP A 733 -20.82 -8.79 -9.67
CA ASP A 733 -20.17 -9.67 -10.64
C ASP A 733 -21.15 -9.90 -11.81
N VAL A 734 -21.14 -8.95 -12.75
CA VAL A 734 -22.12 -8.84 -13.85
C VAL A 734 -21.42 -9.08 -15.19
N TYR A 735 -22.10 -9.78 -16.09
CA TYR A 735 -21.59 -10.12 -17.43
C TYR A 735 -22.50 -9.65 -18.56
#